data_AF-A0A517TMY5-F1
#
_entry.id   AF-A0A517TMY5-F1
#
_cell.length_a   1.000
_cell.length_b   1.000
_cell.length_c   1.000
_cell.angle_alpha   90.00
_cell.angle_beta   90.00
_cell.angle_gamma   90.00
#
_symmetry.space_group_name_H-M   'P 1'
#
loop_
_entity.id
_entity.type
_entity.pdbx_description
1 polymer ?
#
loop_
_entity_poly.entity_id
_entity_poly.type
_entity_poly.pdbx_seq_one_letter_code
_entity_poly.pdbx_strand_id
1 'polypeptide(L)'
;MTDWLTKSLRAFGALAMVAACCAAAAQVPLDGFFPLVGIGLTDEFIFDDLLGQNPVPATGVSGNLLGAGGTPFYDLALLDTGAGLSLVTDAAFDRFGLGEPGQGGGSDGYRGTETVPIGGATGTLTADINDPLGLYASGLQDRTGAGAALAMNNAALQGQTNTSTLTFPPDSELPNVVGLPFASQYATRIRNDQPQVFQLEGKTIRTPAIDFLPLGSGGGDIIRKAPLSLNPGAAFTTPPGYFQNILNIVDGIPVHENPQLPTGMAGGIASGGLFLDMFASNDGLTLGSQSDPIGFFFDTGASVTVLSEASAAAIGFDVVTDTPEFTISIIGSGGEIGDVPGFYLDQITLPALGGAIVANNVPVVVLDVTDVSDPGNIVPGILGTNLLAGRNVVIDPNPSIGAGGESAGVYISDPVTTLYEWSTASASAPWSDGSSWAKPSTPTYLSKTMLEPTGAGSQVAVVAGDQQAWETFIEGGNAGQTMTVHLTSGSKLTTFSGLTVNEGGVLQLDNGVVDAQYVDVRGGRLTGEGAIKTGSGPIGGQVETLAGTIAPGLGVGTLSIEGRLSLGEEAIVEIELAGTQAGSEHDQIVVMGPTALSGEIEVSLVGVYEPTVGDTFELITHENRGGEFTTINLPTGYVWDLDYNSEAVVLEVMGLGLTGDFNNDGAVDAADYTVWRDGLGVTFDDTDYVLWKSNYGATLTSPAVSVPEPSTLLLMAFLGLSVSRVRG
;
A
#
# COMPACT_ATOMS: atom_id res chain seq x y z
N MET A 1 -20.83 28.06 -42.32
CA MET A 1 -19.40 28.28 -42.63
C MET A 1 -18.58 28.74 -41.41
N THR A 2 -19.21 28.92 -40.25
CA THR A 2 -18.58 29.26 -38.96
C THR A 2 -18.37 28.05 -38.03
N ASP A 3 -18.91 26.88 -38.38
CA ASP A 3 -18.89 25.68 -37.54
C ASP A 3 -17.77 24.68 -37.90
N TRP A 4 -17.07 24.94 -39.01
CA TRP A 4 -15.93 24.12 -39.47
C TRP A 4 -14.56 24.67 -39.01
N LEU A 5 -14.54 25.90 -38.49
CA LEU A 5 -13.34 26.56 -37.96
C LEU A 5 -13.14 26.29 -36.46
N THR A 6 -14.20 26.01 -35.70
CA THR A 6 -14.11 25.68 -34.27
C THR A 6 -13.67 24.23 -34.01
N LYS A 7 -14.01 23.28 -34.90
CA LYS A 7 -13.54 21.88 -34.79
C LYS A 7 -12.11 21.67 -35.29
N SER A 8 -11.62 22.49 -36.22
CA SER A 8 -10.22 22.39 -36.70
C SER A 8 -9.20 23.08 -35.79
N LEU A 9 -9.61 24.03 -34.93
CA LEU A 9 -8.71 24.66 -33.96
C LEU A 9 -8.43 23.83 -32.69
N ARG A 10 -9.25 22.81 -32.38
CA ARG A 10 -8.95 21.85 -31.30
C ARG A 10 -7.89 20.81 -31.70
N ALA A 11 -7.82 20.46 -32.98
CA ALA A 11 -6.82 19.51 -33.50
C ALA A 11 -5.42 20.13 -33.71
N PHE A 12 -5.31 21.46 -33.77
CA PHE A 12 -4.02 22.15 -33.95
C PHE A 12 -3.42 22.71 -32.64
N GLY A 13 -4.14 22.61 -31.51
CA GLY A 13 -3.61 22.95 -30.18
C GLY A 13 -2.66 21.89 -29.60
N ALA A 14 -2.73 20.64 -30.09
CA ALA A 14 -1.92 19.52 -29.62
C ALA A 14 -0.51 19.45 -30.24
N LEU A 15 -0.17 20.30 -31.21
CA LEU A 15 1.11 20.21 -31.95
C LEU A 15 2.14 21.29 -31.59
N ALA A 16 1.88 22.13 -30.58
CA ALA A 16 2.78 23.23 -30.19
C ALA A 16 3.25 23.19 -28.73
N MET A 17 3.08 22.05 -28.05
CA MET A 17 3.56 21.84 -26.66
C MET A 17 4.67 20.77 -26.55
N VAL A 18 5.38 20.47 -27.64
CA VAL A 18 6.47 19.45 -27.65
C VAL A 18 7.84 20.05 -27.29
N ALA A 19 7.89 21.07 -26.44
CA ALA A 19 9.16 21.65 -26.00
C ALA A 19 9.06 22.36 -24.64
N ALA A 20 8.51 21.67 -23.63
CA ALA A 20 8.80 21.82 -22.20
C ALA A 20 7.70 21.13 -21.39
N CYS A 21 7.85 19.84 -21.12
CA CYS A 21 7.43 19.26 -19.84
C CYS A 21 8.08 17.89 -19.73
N CYS A 22 9.30 17.84 -19.17
CA CYS A 22 9.59 16.71 -18.30
C CYS A 22 8.67 16.99 -17.11
N ALA A 23 7.60 16.21 -16.94
CA ALA A 23 6.91 16.21 -15.66
C ALA A 23 8.01 15.90 -14.64
N ALA A 24 8.37 16.88 -13.81
CA ALA A 24 9.47 16.68 -12.88
C ALA A 24 9.09 15.48 -12.01
N ALA A 25 9.85 14.37 -12.12
CA ALA A 25 9.64 13.18 -11.33
C ALA A 25 9.39 13.58 -9.87
N ALA A 26 8.35 13.03 -9.26
CA ALA A 26 7.96 13.37 -7.90
C ALA A 26 9.19 13.33 -7.00
N GLN A 27 9.49 14.45 -6.32
CA GLN A 27 10.68 14.52 -5.46
C GLN A 27 10.54 13.64 -4.20
N VAL A 28 9.31 13.20 -3.96
CA VAL A 28 8.82 12.50 -2.78
C VAL A 28 8.10 11.24 -3.27
N PRO A 29 8.42 10.06 -2.73
CA PRO A 29 7.70 8.84 -3.09
C PRO A 29 6.23 8.94 -2.64
N LEU A 30 5.34 8.20 -3.31
CA LEU A 30 3.93 8.09 -2.89
C LEU A 30 3.84 7.54 -1.46
N ASP A 31 4.60 6.48 -1.19
CA ASP A 31 4.64 5.82 0.11
C ASP A 31 6.03 5.96 0.77
N GLY A 32 6.05 6.46 2.00
CA GLY A 32 7.25 6.70 2.78
C GLY A 32 7.75 5.46 3.52
N PHE A 33 8.95 5.51 4.08
CA PHE A 33 9.50 4.35 4.80
C PHE A 33 8.70 4.01 6.07
N PHE A 34 8.61 2.74 6.41
CA PHE A 34 8.09 2.29 7.70
C PHE A 34 9.24 2.13 8.73
N PRO A 35 9.26 2.89 9.84
CA PRO A 35 10.25 2.72 10.89
C PRO A 35 9.86 1.53 11.80
N LEU A 36 10.36 0.34 11.47
CA LEU A 36 10.12 -0.89 12.20
C LEU A 36 11.28 -1.17 13.16
N VAL A 37 10.94 -1.51 14.40
CA VAL A 37 11.89 -1.90 15.45
C VAL A 37 11.61 -3.33 15.91
N GLY A 38 12.65 -4.00 16.42
CA GLY A 38 12.48 -5.27 17.11
C GLY A 38 12.15 -5.01 18.58
N ILE A 39 11.08 -5.60 19.09
CA ILE A 39 10.63 -5.47 20.47
C ILE A 39 10.81 -6.77 21.26
N GLY A 40 11.05 -6.64 22.56
CA GLY A 40 11.00 -7.72 23.54
C GLY A 40 10.35 -7.22 24.82
N LEU A 41 9.62 -8.10 25.51
CA LEU A 41 8.97 -7.77 26.78
C LEU A 41 9.64 -8.50 27.94
N THR A 42 9.61 -7.93 29.13
CA THR A 42 10.13 -8.56 30.34
C THR A 42 9.14 -8.50 31.49
N ASP A 43 9.34 -9.35 32.47
CA ASP A 43 8.57 -9.32 33.73
C ASP A 43 8.89 -8.14 34.66
N GLU A 44 9.83 -7.27 34.28
CA GLU A 44 10.27 -6.18 35.13
C GLU A 44 9.28 -5.02 35.21
N PHE A 45 8.82 -4.77 36.43
CA PHE A 45 8.21 -3.52 36.84
C PHE A 45 8.70 -3.16 38.24
N ILE A 46 8.71 -1.86 38.55
CA ILE A 46 9.12 -1.36 39.86
C ILE A 46 7.86 -1.00 40.64
N PHE A 47 7.75 -1.54 41.85
CA PHE A 47 6.74 -1.13 42.81
C PHE A 47 7.40 -0.66 44.10
N ASP A 48 7.36 0.66 44.37
CA ASP A 48 7.93 1.22 45.62
C ASP A 48 6.89 1.99 46.47
N ASP A 49 5.75 2.44 45.91
CA ASP A 49 4.57 2.99 46.63
C ASP A 49 3.44 3.35 45.62
N LEU A 50 2.34 3.97 46.08
CA LEU A 50 1.31 4.66 45.29
C LEU A 50 1.86 5.74 44.32
N LEU A 51 3.15 6.08 44.43
CA LEU A 51 3.86 7.06 43.59
C LEU A 51 4.71 6.41 42.48
N GLY A 52 4.82 5.09 42.44
CA GLY A 52 5.60 4.32 41.45
C GLY A 52 4.91 4.16 40.09
N GLN A 53 4.33 5.22 39.54
CA GLN A 53 3.52 5.21 38.31
C GLN A 53 4.31 5.60 37.05
N ASN A 54 5.53 6.13 37.25
CA ASN A 54 6.36 6.58 36.15
C ASN A 54 7.16 5.41 35.59
N PRO A 55 7.23 5.27 34.25
CA PRO A 55 8.13 4.33 33.63
C PRO A 55 9.57 4.76 33.85
N VAL A 56 10.48 3.79 33.91
CA VAL A 56 11.89 4.04 34.14
C VAL A 56 12.67 3.62 32.90
N PRO A 57 13.33 4.58 32.21
CA PRO A 57 14.20 4.28 31.08
C PRO A 57 15.35 3.37 31.49
N ALA A 58 15.65 2.39 30.66
CA ALA A 58 16.66 1.37 30.85
C ALA A 58 17.62 1.34 29.65
N THR A 59 18.91 1.13 29.91
CA THR A 59 19.96 1.11 28.87
C THR A 59 20.41 -0.30 28.48
N GLY A 60 19.59 -1.28 28.79
CA GLY A 60 19.79 -2.71 28.55
C GLY A 60 18.67 -3.50 29.20
N VAL A 61 18.47 -4.74 28.76
CA VAL A 61 17.43 -5.63 29.31
C VAL A 61 17.67 -5.92 30.80
N SER A 62 16.64 -5.69 31.60
CA SER A 62 16.54 -6.15 32.98
C SER A 62 15.21 -6.93 33.19
N GLY A 63 15.13 -7.72 34.25
CA GLY A 63 14.10 -8.76 34.39
C GLY A 63 14.35 -10.01 33.53
N ASN A 64 13.37 -10.91 33.50
CA ASN A 64 13.31 -12.07 32.63
C ASN A 64 12.54 -11.71 31.36
N LEU A 65 13.10 -12.05 30.20
CA LEU A 65 12.38 -11.90 28.92
C LEU A 65 11.20 -12.85 28.85
N LEU A 66 10.07 -12.31 28.42
CA LEU A 66 8.79 -13.00 28.27
C LEU A 66 8.71 -13.74 26.94
N GLY A 67 7.91 -14.80 26.95
CA GLY A 67 7.53 -15.57 25.78
C GLY A 67 6.82 -16.86 26.17
N ALA A 68 5.92 -17.32 25.30
CA ALA A 68 5.07 -18.49 25.57
C ALA A 68 5.90 -19.71 25.98
N GLY A 69 5.47 -20.39 27.04
CA GLY A 69 6.22 -21.51 27.63
C GLY A 69 7.58 -21.15 28.22
N GLY A 70 7.83 -19.87 28.53
CA GLY A 70 9.07 -19.35 29.12
C GLY A 70 10.25 -19.23 28.17
N THR A 71 10.02 -19.27 26.85
CA THR A 71 11.08 -19.08 25.85
C THR A 71 11.06 -17.64 25.35
N PRO A 72 12.14 -16.84 25.49
CA PRO A 72 12.16 -15.45 25.07
C PRO A 72 11.68 -15.25 23.64
N PHE A 73 10.71 -14.36 23.46
CA PHE A 73 10.12 -14.01 22.18
C PHE A 73 10.49 -12.57 21.79
N TYR A 74 10.60 -12.31 20.49
CA TYR A 74 10.77 -10.98 19.92
C TYR A 74 9.85 -10.83 18.73
N ASP A 75 9.32 -9.62 18.55
CA ASP A 75 8.43 -9.30 17.44
C ASP A 75 8.80 -7.97 16.80
N LEU A 76 8.18 -7.67 15.66
CA LEU A 76 8.26 -6.35 15.04
C LEU A 76 7.24 -5.40 15.64
N ALA A 77 7.60 -4.13 15.75
CA ALA A 77 6.66 -3.05 16.02
C ALA A 77 6.95 -1.84 15.13
N LEU A 78 5.90 -1.13 14.75
CA LEU A 78 5.99 0.19 14.13
C LEU A 78 6.35 1.22 15.21
N LEU A 79 7.39 2.01 14.97
CA LEU A 79 7.73 3.15 15.80
C LEU A 79 6.87 4.34 15.35
N ASP A 80 5.88 4.67 16.16
CA ASP A 80 4.82 5.60 15.79
C ASP A 80 4.79 6.77 16.79
N THR A 81 5.24 7.94 16.36
CA THR A 81 5.15 9.16 17.16
C THR A 81 3.75 9.77 17.20
N GLY A 82 2.87 9.38 16.28
CA GLY A 82 1.45 9.74 16.28
C GLY A 82 0.64 8.92 17.29
N ALA A 83 1.07 7.69 17.59
CA ALA A 83 0.46 6.87 18.63
C ALA A 83 0.79 7.40 20.04
N GLY A 84 -0.23 7.89 20.74
CA GLY A 84 -0.10 8.35 22.13
C GLY A 84 0.17 7.24 23.16
N LEU A 85 0.10 5.97 22.74
CA LEU A 85 0.20 4.76 23.58
C LEU A 85 1.02 3.69 22.86
N SER A 86 1.59 2.73 23.60
CA SER A 86 2.24 1.54 23.01
C SER A 86 1.28 0.36 23.04
N LEU A 87 1.21 -0.38 21.95
CA LEU A 87 0.21 -1.42 21.71
C LEU A 87 0.87 -2.72 21.23
N VAL A 88 0.30 -3.84 21.64
CA VAL A 88 0.64 -5.17 21.12
C VAL A 88 -0.59 -5.80 20.50
N THR A 89 -0.39 -6.55 19.42
CA THR A 89 -1.44 -7.36 18.80
C THR A 89 -1.86 -8.49 19.74
N ASP A 90 -3.09 -9.00 19.58
CA ASP A 90 -3.54 -10.18 20.35
C ASP A 90 -2.67 -11.41 20.07
N ALA A 91 -2.24 -11.59 18.81
CA ALA A 91 -1.30 -12.64 18.43
C ALA A 91 0.07 -12.48 19.12
N ALA A 92 0.60 -11.26 19.22
CA ALA A 92 1.83 -10.99 19.95
C ALA A 92 1.65 -11.20 21.45
N PHE A 93 0.51 -10.78 22.04
CA PHE A 93 0.18 -11.02 23.44
C PHE A 93 0.30 -12.51 23.80
N ASP A 94 -0.25 -13.39 22.97
CA ASP A 94 -0.16 -14.84 23.14
C ASP A 94 1.28 -15.35 22.98
N ARG A 95 2.01 -14.89 21.95
CA ARG A 95 3.40 -15.31 21.71
C ARG A 95 4.37 -14.83 22.78
N PHE A 96 4.13 -13.66 23.37
CA PHE A 96 4.84 -13.18 24.56
C PHE A 96 4.44 -13.92 25.84
N GLY A 97 3.41 -14.78 25.80
CA GLY A 97 2.94 -15.52 26.97
C GLY A 97 2.31 -14.64 28.03
N LEU A 98 1.76 -13.48 27.65
CA LEU A 98 1.23 -12.49 28.60
C LEU A 98 -0.02 -12.99 29.35
N GLY A 99 -0.74 -13.98 28.80
CA GLY A 99 -1.86 -14.63 29.48
C GLY A 99 -1.48 -15.83 30.36
N GLU A 100 -0.19 -16.20 30.44
CA GLU A 100 0.26 -17.36 31.23
C GLU A 100 0.47 -16.99 32.71
N PRO A 101 -0.19 -17.67 33.67
CA PRO A 101 0.06 -17.44 35.09
C PRO A 101 1.50 -17.78 35.48
N GLY A 102 2.15 -16.91 36.28
CA GLY A 102 3.47 -17.19 36.88
C GLY A 102 4.69 -16.77 36.05
N GLN A 103 4.51 -16.04 34.95
CA GLN A 103 5.58 -15.39 34.18
C GLN A 103 5.95 -13.99 34.74
N GLY A 104 5.70 -13.74 36.03
CA GLY A 104 5.92 -12.44 36.68
C GLY A 104 4.71 -11.50 36.71
N GLY A 105 3.64 -11.84 36.00
CA GLY A 105 2.32 -11.22 36.12
C GLY A 105 1.51 -11.74 37.32
N GLY A 106 0.30 -11.19 37.48
CA GLY A 106 -0.70 -11.61 38.46
C GLY A 106 -1.17 -13.06 38.26
N SER A 107 -2.22 -13.46 38.98
CA SER A 107 -2.77 -14.82 38.86
C SER A 107 -3.40 -15.13 37.50
N ASP A 108 -3.68 -14.09 36.72
CA ASP A 108 -4.23 -14.02 35.36
C ASP A 108 -3.19 -13.58 34.31
N GLY A 109 -1.92 -13.44 34.69
CA GLY A 109 -0.86 -12.96 33.80
C GLY A 109 -0.76 -11.43 33.81
N TYR A 110 -0.73 -10.83 32.63
CA TYR A 110 -0.63 -9.37 32.43
C TYR A 110 -1.88 -8.74 31.82
N ARG A 111 -2.92 -9.53 31.50
CA ARG A 111 -4.14 -8.97 30.90
C ARG A 111 -4.97 -8.30 31.98
N GLY A 112 -5.15 -6.98 31.88
CA GLY A 112 -6.01 -6.25 32.80
C GLY A 112 -7.50 -6.36 32.44
N THR A 113 -8.35 -5.92 33.35
CA THR A 113 -9.82 -5.89 33.22
C THR A 113 -10.37 -4.56 32.73
N GLU A 114 -9.54 -3.52 32.68
CA GLU A 114 -9.91 -2.19 32.24
C GLU A 114 -9.67 -2.04 30.73
N THR A 115 -10.47 -1.19 30.08
CA THR A 115 -10.38 -0.96 28.63
C THR A 115 -10.35 0.52 28.33
N VAL A 116 -9.72 0.90 27.22
CA VAL A 116 -9.70 2.30 26.76
C VAL A 116 -10.07 2.37 25.27
N PRO A 117 -10.93 3.33 24.86
CA PRO A 117 -11.12 3.63 23.45
C PRO A 117 -9.89 4.37 22.92
N ILE A 118 -9.37 3.92 21.79
CA ILE A 118 -8.32 4.60 21.03
C ILE A 118 -8.89 5.04 19.69
N GLY A 119 -8.60 6.29 19.30
CA GLY A 119 -8.95 6.86 18.00
C GLY A 119 -7.76 6.88 17.05
N GLY A 120 -8.04 7.10 15.77
CA GLY A 120 -7.05 7.13 14.69
C GLY A 120 -7.71 7.42 13.35
N ALA A 121 -6.96 7.29 12.26
CA ALA A 121 -7.35 7.75 10.92
C ALA A 121 -8.69 7.17 10.41
N THR A 122 -9.01 5.93 10.78
CA THR A 122 -10.16 5.20 10.22
C THR A 122 -11.32 5.02 11.21
N GLY A 123 -11.20 5.53 12.44
CA GLY A 123 -12.23 5.41 13.48
C GLY A 123 -11.68 5.10 14.86
N THR A 124 -12.47 4.43 15.69
CA THR A 124 -12.11 4.10 17.07
C THR A 124 -12.16 2.59 17.32
N LEU A 125 -11.19 2.04 18.05
CA LEU A 125 -11.28 0.69 18.62
C LEU A 125 -11.19 0.74 20.14
N THR A 126 -11.66 -0.31 20.82
CA THR A 126 -11.48 -0.47 22.27
C THR A 126 -10.41 -1.52 22.51
N ALA A 127 -9.41 -1.18 23.31
CA ALA A 127 -8.28 -2.05 23.63
C ALA A 127 -8.22 -2.36 25.13
N ASP A 128 -7.71 -3.55 25.46
CA ASP A 128 -7.50 -3.98 26.84
C ASP A 128 -6.25 -3.30 27.40
N ILE A 129 -6.31 -2.82 28.64
CA ILE A 129 -5.16 -2.26 29.34
C ILE A 129 -4.40 -3.39 30.03
N ASN A 130 -3.13 -3.56 29.68
CA ASN A 130 -2.27 -4.56 30.31
C ASN A 130 -1.64 -4.02 31.61
N ASP A 131 -1.36 -4.95 32.52
CA ASP A 131 -0.55 -4.71 33.71
C ASP A 131 0.87 -4.23 33.35
N PRO A 132 1.53 -3.47 34.23
CA PRO A 132 2.83 -2.91 33.96
C PRO A 132 3.91 -3.99 33.78
N LEU A 133 4.72 -3.82 32.74
CA LEU A 133 5.82 -4.70 32.36
C LEU A 133 7.01 -3.89 31.84
N GLY A 134 8.09 -4.57 31.42
CA GLY A 134 9.21 -3.94 30.73
C GLY A 134 9.06 -4.04 29.22
N LEU A 135 8.99 -2.90 28.53
CA LEU A 135 9.00 -2.83 27.07
C LEU A 135 10.40 -2.46 26.58
N TYR A 136 11.00 -3.29 25.74
CA TYR A 136 12.33 -3.07 25.18
C TYR A 136 12.28 -3.02 23.66
N ALA A 137 13.04 -2.11 23.04
CA ALA A 137 13.12 -1.95 21.60
C ALA A 137 14.54 -1.63 21.12
N SER A 138 14.86 -2.04 19.89
CA SER A 138 16.07 -1.63 19.16
C SER A 138 15.83 -1.70 17.66
N GLY A 139 16.63 -0.97 16.88
CA GLY A 139 16.58 -1.09 15.42
C GLY A 139 17.01 -2.47 14.92
N LEU A 140 16.53 -2.83 13.72
CA LEU A 140 16.72 -4.17 13.16
C LEU A 140 18.15 -4.43 12.64
N GLN A 141 19.02 -3.42 12.66
CA GLN A 141 20.46 -3.61 12.44
C GLN A 141 21.12 -4.48 13.51
N ASP A 142 20.54 -4.57 14.70
CA ASP A 142 21.06 -5.33 15.85
C ASP A 142 20.45 -6.74 15.99
N ARG A 143 19.67 -7.18 15.00
CA ARG A 143 19.11 -8.54 14.98
C ARG A 143 20.22 -9.61 14.89
N THR A 144 20.03 -10.72 15.58
CA THR A 144 20.91 -11.90 15.55
C THR A 144 20.37 -13.03 14.68
N GLY A 145 19.08 -12.98 14.30
CA GLY A 145 18.43 -13.94 13.42
C GLY A 145 17.11 -13.41 12.85
N ALA A 146 16.77 -13.86 11.64
CA ALA A 146 15.52 -13.60 10.95
C ALA A 146 15.22 -14.78 9.99
N GLY A 147 14.04 -14.77 9.35
CA GLY A 147 13.56 -15.85 8.50
C GLY A 147 12.28 -16.43 9.07
N ALA A 148 12.34 -17.49 9.87
CA ALA A 148 11.15 -18.06 10.49
C ALA A 148 10.72 -17.33 11.79
N ALA A 149 11.66 -16.70 12.49
CA ALA A 149 11.41 -15.94 13.71
C ALA A 149 12.48 -14.84 13.86
N LEU A 150 12.11 -13.75 14.53
CA LEU A 150 13.04 -12.67 14.86
C LEU A 150 13.86 -13.03 16.11
N ALA A 151 15.15 -12.74 16.09
CA ALA A 151 16.01 -12.80 17.25
C ALA A 151 16.85 -11.52 17.33
N MET A 152 16.98 -10.96 18.54
CA MET A 152 17.63 -9.67 18.79
C MET A 152 18.89 -9.80 19.65
N ASN A 153 19.80 -8.83 19.55
CA ASN A 153 20.90 -8.69 20.49
C ASN A 153 20.43 -7.96 21.76
N ASN A 154 20.35 -8.67 22.88
CA ASN A 154 19.87 -8.10 24.16
C ASN A 154 20.69 -6.91 24.65
N ALA A 155 21.97 -6.82 24.28
CA ALA A 155 22.81 -5.69 24.67
C ALA A 155 22.48 -4.39 23.92
N ALA A 156 21.76 -4.47 22.80
CA ALA A 156 21.36 -3.31 22.01
C ALA A 156 19.97 -2.75 22.41
N LEU A 157 19.15 -3.56 23.06
CA LEU A 157 17.80 -3.19 23.49
C LEU A 157 17.84 -2.04 24.51
N GLN A 158 17.14 -0.96 24.18
CA GLN A 158 16.81 0.11 25.13
C GLN A 158 15.38 -0.14 25.64
N GLY A 159 15.09 0.23 26.88
CA GLY A 159 13.86 -0.20 27.52
C GLY A 159 13.15 0.85 28.34
N GLN A 160 11.88 0.60 28.59
CA GLN A 160 11.08 1.35 29.51
C GLN A 160 10.38 0.35 30.44
N THR A 161 10.89 0.24 31.67
CA THR A 161 10.28 -0.61 32.71
C THR A 161 9.07 0.09 33.33
N ASN A 162 8.19 -0.67 33.98
CA ASN A 162 6.98 -0.14 34.60
C ASN A 162 6.05 0.55 33.59
N THR A 163 5.86 -0.10 32.44
CA THR A 163 5.06 0.37 31.30
C THR A 163 3.81 -0.49 31.16
N SER A 164 2.64 0.14 31.24
CA SER A 164 1.35 -0.46 30.90
C SER A 164 1.06 -0.23 29.42
N THR A 165 1.02 -1.32 28.65
CA THR A 165 0.71 -1.35 27.22
C THR A 165 -0.76 -1.64 26.99
N LEU A 166 -1.22 -1.54 25.75
CA LEU A 166 -2.54 -2.01 25.35
C LEU A 166 -2.46 -3.26 24.50
N THR A 167 -3.50 -4.10 24.56
CA THR A 167 -3.68 -5.20 23.60
C THR A 167 -4.84 -4.88 22.65
N PHE A 168 -4.55 -4.93 21.35
CA PHE A 168 -5.56 -4.78 20.31
C PHE A 168 -6.59 -5.92 20.39
N PRO A 169 -7.85 -5.67 19.97
CA PRO A 169 -8.80 -6.75 19.76
C PRO A 169 -8.31 -7.68 18.63
N PRO A 170 -8.73 -8.97 18.61
CA PRO A 170 -8.18 -9.97 17.69
C PRO A 170 -8.41 -9.71 16.19
N ASP A 171 -9.39 -8.86 15.86
CA ASP A 171 -9.77 -8.47 14.50
C ASP A 171 -9.01 -7.23 13.99
N SER A 172 -8.12 -6.65 14.80
CA SER A 172 -7.31 -5.50 14.37
C SER A 172 -6.21 -5.91 13.38
N GLU A 173 -6.11 -5.14 12.29
CA GLU A 173 -5.08 -5.29 11.26
C GLU A 173 -3.80 -4.47 11.54
N LEU A 174 -3.79 -3.71 12.64
CA LEU A 174 -2.64 -2.89 13.01
C LEU A 174 -1.46 -3.76 13.49
N PRO A 175 -0.21 -3.40 13.15
CA PRO A 175 0.96 -4.06 13.71
C PRO A 175 1.12 -3.71 15.20
N ASN A 176 2.04 -4.38 15.91
CA ASN A 176 2.46 -3.87 17.22
C ASN A 176 2.99 -2.43 17.07
N VAL A 177 2.81 -1.60 18.08
CA VAL A 177 3.18 -0.18 18.05
C VAL A 177 4.03 0.19 19.27
N VAL A 178 5.19 0.79 19.01
CA VAL A 178 5.96 1.51 20.03
C VAL A 178 5.62 2.98 19.89
N GLY A 179 4.82 3.49 20.83
CA GLY A 179 4.25 4.82 20.76
C GLY A 179 5.13 5.92 21.35
N LEU A 180 4.58 7.13 21.35
CA LEU A 180 5.19 8.34 21.90
C LEU A 180 5.68 8.22 23.36
N PRO A 181 5.02 7.48 24.29
CA PRO A 181 5.54 7.33 25.64
C PRO A 181 6.96 6.78 25.66
N PHE A 182 7.25 5.71 24.90
CA PHE A 182 8.59 5.15 24.76
C PHE A 182 9.52 6.10 23.99
N ALA A 183 9.07 6.59 22.83
CA ALA A 183 9.88 7.46 21.97
C ALA A 183 10.29 8.77 22.68
N SER A 184 9.49 9.27 23.62
CA SER A 184 9.78 10.47 24.41
C SER A 184 10.96 10.31 25.37
N GLN A 185 11.33 9.08 25.72
CA GLN A 185 12.40 8.77 26.67
C GLN A 185 13.80 8.71 26.01
N TYR A 186 13.86 8.77 24.69
CA TYR A 186 15.09 8.64 23.90
C TYR A 186 15.18 9.69 22.80
N ALA A 187 16.39 10.08 22.46
CA ALA A 187 16.62 10.70 21.16
C ALA A 187 16.60 9.57 20.11
N THR A 188 15.60 9.59 19.22
CA THR A 188 15.41 8.55 18.21
C THR A 188 16.10 8.95 16.92
N ARG A 189 17.06 8.16 16.45
CA ARG A 189 17.78 8.39 15.20
C ARG A 189 17.36 7.36 14.15
N ILE A 190 16.70 7.82 13.09
CA ILE A 190 16.28 7.06 11.92
C ILE A 190 17.31 7.27 10.80
N ARG A 191 17.86 6.17 10.29
CA ARG A 191 19.03 6.15 9.42
C ARG A 191 18.72 5.53 8.06
N ASN A 192 18.14 6.35 7.18
CA ASN A 192 17.92 5.99 5.79
C ASN A 192 19.24 5.77 5.01
N ASP A 193 20.39 6.20 5.54
CA ASP A 193 21.72 5.83 5.01
C ASP A 193 22.12 4.37 5.29
N GLN A 194 21.36 3.67 6.14
CA GLN A 194 21.54 2.26 6.46
C GLN A 194 20.24 1.47 6.35
N PRO A 195 19.72 1.25 5.12
CA PRO A 195 18.55 0.42 4.89
C PRO A 195 18.72 -1.01 5.44
N GLN A 196 17.74 -1.50 6.18
CA GLN A 196 17.61 -2.88 6.60
C GLN A 196 16.57 -3.55 5.70
N VAL A 197 17.03 -4.50 4.87
CA VAL A 197 16.16 -5.31 3.99
C VAL A 197 16.44 -6.79 4.22
N PHE A 198 15.44 -7.55 4.66
CA PHE A 198 15.57 -8.98 4.97
C PHE A 198 14.22 -9.70 4.96
N GLN A 199 14.22 -11.03 5.04
CA GLN A 199 13.00 -11.84 5.10
C GLN A 199 12.62 -12.18 6.54
N LEU A 200 11.34 -12.05 6.88
CA LEU A 200 10.75 -12.54 8.13
C LEU A 200 9.35 -13.07 7.85
N GLU A 201 9.08 -14.30 8.29
CA GLU A 201 7.82 -15.03 8.12
C GLU A 201 7.34 -15.05 6.64
N GLY A 202 8.29 -15.13 5.70
CA GLY A 202 8.01 -15.15 4.25
C GLY A 202 7.76 -13.78 3.61
N LYS A 203 7.75 -12.71 4.41
CA LYS A 203 7.57 -11.33 3.95
C LYS A 203 8.89 -10.56 3.96
N THR A 204 9.02 -9.63 3.03
CA THR A 204 10.16 -8.71 2.99
C THR A 204 9.95 -7.60 4.02
N ILE A 205 10.92 -7.42 4.91
CA ILE A 205 11.01 -6.30 5.84
C ILE A 205 11.89 -5.23 5.18
N ARG A 206 11.39 -3.99 5.11
CA ARG A 206 12.09 -2.78 4.67
C ARG A 206 11.98 -1.73 5.76
N THR A 207 13.10 -1.33 6.32
CA THR A 207 13.11 -0.26 7.31
C THR A 207 14.48 0.41 7.40
N PRO A 208 14.60 1.70 7.72
CA PRO A 208 15.88 2.28 8.10
C PRO A 208 16.45 1.63 9.37
N ALA A 209 17.77 1.71 9.56
CA ALA A 209 18.33 1.44 10.88
C ALA A 209 17.83 2.50 11.89
N ILE A 210 17.58 2.07 13.13
CA ILE A 210 17.04 2.95 14.18
C ILE A 210 17.89 2.83 15.44
N ASP A 211 18.43 3.94 15.91
CA ASP A 211 19.16 4.01 17.18
C ASP A 211 18.31 4.78 18.22
N PHE A 212 18.18 4.20 19.43
CA PHE A 212 17.65 4.91 20.59
C PHE A 212 18.84 5.42 21.41
N LEU A 213 19.02 6.74 21.43
CA LEU A 213 20.14 7.42 22.07
C LEU A 213 19.67 8.10 23.37
N PRO A 214 20.59 8.40 24.31
CA PRO A 214 20.26 9.24 25.45
C PRO A 214 19.67 10.58 25.00
N LEU A 215 18.63 11.05 25.68
CA LEU A 215 18.07 12.39 25.45
C LEU A 215 19.16 13.47 25.55
N GLY A 216 19.08 14.51 24.74
CA GLY A 216 20.15 15.50 24.68
C GLY A 216 21.31 15.15 23.75
N SER A 217 21.26 14.01 23.06
CA SER A 217 22.26 13.63 22.06
C SER A 217 22.30 14.60 20.86
N GLY A 218 21.20 15.31 20.59
CA GLY A 218 21.08 16.23 19.46
C GLY A 218 21.15 15.53 18.10
N GLY A 219 21.23 16.32 17.02
CA GLY A 219 21.25 15.81 15.64
C GLY A 219 22.57 15.16 15.20
N GLY A 220 23.58 15.08 16.06
CA GLY A 220 24.94 14.71 15.67
C GLY A 220 25.50 15.68 14.62
N ASP A 221 25.81 15.16 13.42
CA ASP A 221 26.31 15.95 12.30
C ASP A 221 25.21 16.71 11.52
N ILE A 222 23.93 16.46 11.85
CA ILE A 222 22.80 17.11 11.18
C ILE A 222 22.56 18.48 11.79
N ILE A 223 22.82 19.53 11.01
CA ILE A 223 22.69 20.94 11.46
C ILE A 223 21.29 21.52 11.26
N ARG A 224 20.49 20.94 10.36
CA ARG A 224 19.14 21.42 10.06
C ARG A 224 18.18 20.91 11.12
N LYS A 225 17.50 21.82 11.82
CA LYS A 225 16.60 21.51 12.95
C LYS A 225 15.26 22.21 12.79
N ALA A 226 14.19 21.43 12.64
CA ALA A 226 12.82 21.92 12.73
C ALA A 226 12.38 21.95 14.22
N PRO A 227 11.79 23.06 14.70
CA PRO A 227 11.23 23.13 16.05
C PRO A 227 10.08 22.13 16.19
N LEU A 228 10.10 21.34 17.27
CA LEU A 228 9.08 20.36 17.59
C LEU A 228 8.24 20.86 18.77
N SER A 229 6.93 20.81 18.64
CA SER A 229 6.01 21.13 19.75
C SER A 229 5.24 19.89 20.21
N LEU A 230 4.79 19.93 21.47
CA LEU A 230 3.96 18.91 22.11
C LEU A 230 2.64 19.56 22.51
N ASN A 231 1.51 18.99 22.09
CA ASN A 231 0.18 19.50 22.39
C ASN A 231 -0.72 18.38 22.98
N PRO A 232 -1.42 18.60 24.12
CA PRO A 232 -1.28 19.73 25.03
C PRO A 232 0.05 19.71 25.76
N GLY A 233 0.66 20.88 25.96
CA GLY A 233 1.89 21.01 26.72
C GLY A 233 2.77 22.17 26.24
N ALA A 234 3.84 22.43 27.01
CA ALA A 234 4.87 23.40 26.64
C ALA A 234 6.26 22.77 26.48
N ALA A 235 6.47 21.53 26.97
CA ALA A 235 7.73 20.79 26.88
C ALA A 235 7.57 19.32 27.30
N PHE A 236 8.54 18.48 26.92
CA PHE A 236 8.70 17.08 27.37
C PHE A 236 9.32 16.98 28.78
N THR A 237 8.90 17.86 29.70
CA THR A 237 9.48 17.95 31.05
C THR A 237 8.83 17.00 32.05
N THR A 238 7.64 16.49 31.74
CA THR A 238 6.93 15.50 32.55
C THR A 238 7.13 14.12 31.93
N PRO A 239 7.62 13.11 32.69
CA PRO A 239 7.73 11.75 32.18
C PRO A 239 6.34 11.17 31.89
N PRO A 240 6.25 10.15 31.01
CA PRO A 240 5.04 9.36 30.84
C PRO A 240 4.65 8.65 32.16
N GLY A 241 3.44 8.12 32.23
CA GLY A 241 2.92 7.43 33.41
C GLY A 241 1.60 6.71 33.15
N TYR A 242 1.34 5.65 33.91
CA TYR A 242 0.03 4.99 33.96
C TYR A 242 -0.69 5.36 35.27
N PHE A 243 -2.02 5.21 35.32
CA PHE A 243 -2.78 5.47 36.54
C PHE A 243 -3.28 4.16 37.16
N GLN A 244 -2.96 3.95 38.42
CA GLN A 244 -3.38 2.76 39.18
C GLN A 244 -4.89 2.77 39.45
N ASN A 245 -5.50 1.60 39.52
CA ASN A 245 -6.89 1.49 39.97
C ASN A 245 -6.95 1.46 41.50
N ILE A 246 -7.31 2.59 42.11
CA ILE A 246 -7.36 2.75 43.57
C ILE A 246 -8.42 1.83 44.22
N LEU A 247 -9.44 1.40 43.46
CA LEU A 247 -10.45 0.47 43.98
C LEU A 247 -9.86 -0.92 44.28
N ASN A 248 -8.75 -1.29 43.64
CA ASN A 248 -8.06 -2.56 43.91
C ASN A 248 -7.65 -2.71 45.38
N ILE A 249 -7.36 -1.60 46.08
CA ILE A 249 -7.08 -1.61 47.52
C ILE A 249 -8.27 -2.15 48.32
N VAL A 250 -9.48 -1.78 47.92
CA VAL A 250 -10.73 -2.21 48.58
C VAL A 250 -11.03 -3.66 48.26
N ASP A 251 -10.69 -4.10 47.05
CA ASP A 251 -10.96 -5.46 46.55
C ASP A 251 -9.84 -6.48 46.89
N GLY A 252 -8.76 -6.02 47.53
CA GLY A 252 -7.63 -6.87 47.93
C GLY A 252 -6.75 -7.32 46.75
N ILE A 253 -6.86 -6.63 45.62
CA ILE A 253 -6.06 -6.82 44.40
C ILE A 253 -4.81 -5.92 44.51
N PRO A 254 -3.62 -6.36 44.07
CA PRO A 254 -2.46 -5.48 43.99
C PRO A 254 -2.75 -4.22 43.17
N VAL A 255 -2.36 -3.04 43.65
CA VAL A 255 -2.74 -1.75 43.03
C VAL A 255 -2.12 -1.50 41.66
N HIS A 256 -1.08 -2.25 41.30
CA HIS A 256 -0.45 -2.19 39.97
C HIS A 256 -1.18 -3.06 38.94
N GLU A 257 -1.93 -4.07 39.38
CA GLU A 257 -2.79 -4.85 38.49
C GLU A 257 -3.96 -3.97 38.03
N ASN A 258 -4.52 -4.27 36.87
CA ASN A 258 -5.70 -3.64 36.31
C ASN A 258 -5.62 -2.09 36.36
N PRO A 259 -4.56 -1.46 35.82
CA PRO A 259 -4.43 -0.02 35.89
C PRO A 259 -5.61 0.67 35.20
N GLN A 260 -6.13 1.72 35.84
CA GLN A 260 -7.29 2.46 35.34
C GLN A 260 -6.98 3.19 34.03
N LEU A 261 -5.75 3.64 33.84
CA LEU A 261 -5.28 4.28 32.61
C LEU A 261 -3.91 3.72 32.23
N PRO A 262 -3.65 3.49 30.93
CA PRO A 262 -2.39 2.96 30.44
C PRO A 262 -1.25 3.98 30.56
N THR A 263 -0.03 3.55 30.23
CA THR A 263 1.11 4.48 30.15
C THR A 263 0.94 5.44 28.97
N GLY A 264 0.66 6.70 29.29
CA GLY A 264 0.54 7.80 28.32
C GLY A 264 1.33 9.03 28.74
N MET A 265 1.29 10.08 27.92
CA MET A 265 1.88 11.36 28.27
C MET A 265 1.09 12.03 29.42
N ALA A 266 1.77 12.81 30.26
CA ALA A 266 1.17 13.52 31.41
C ALA A 266 0.39 12.65 32.44
N GLY A 267 0.94 11.48 32.81
CA GLY A 267 0.37 10.65 33.88
C GLY A 267 -0.90 9.88 33.51
N GLY A 268 -1.04 9.50 32.23
CA GLY A 268 -2.07 8.57 31.76
C GLY A 268 -3.39 9.20 31.32
N ILE A 269 -3.58 10.52 31.46
CA ILE A 269 -4.85 11.21 31.17
C ILE A 269 -4.92 11.98 29.84
N ALA A 270 -3.81 12.17 29.12
CA ALA A 270 -3.80 12.88 27.84
C ALA A 270 -2.81 12.28 26.83
N SER A 271 -3.31 11.82 25.68
CA SER A 271 -2.51 11.55 24.49
C SER A 271 -1.96 12.86 23.94
N GLY A 272 -0.74 13.21 24.34
CA GLY A 272 -0.01 14.31 23.73
C GLY A 272 0.34 13.97 22.28
N GLY A 273 0.30 14.97 21.40
CA GLY A 273 0.66 14.87 20.00
C GLY A 273 1.87 15.74 19.64
N LEU A 274 2.66 15.29 18.68
CA LEU A 274 3.82 16.03 18.16
C LEU A 274 3.42 16.86 16.95
N PHE A 275 3.88 18.10 16.88
CA PHE A 275 3.56 18.99 15.76
C PHE A 275 4.78 19.73 15.22
N LEU A 276 4.81 19.88 13.90
CA LEU A 276 5.78 20.67 13.15
C LEU A 276 5.05 21.76 12.36
N ASP A 277 5.60 22.97 12.38
CA ASP A 277 5.11 24.06 11.55
C ASP A 277 5.35 23.74 10.07
N MET A 278 4.33 23.92 9.22
CA MET A 278 4.36 23.60 7.80
C MET A 278 3.70 24.68 6.95
N PHE A 279 4.12 24.75 5.67
CA PHE A 279 3.46 25.51 4.61
C PHE A 279 3.19 24.61 3.41
N ALA A 280 2.00 24.69 2.82
CA ALA A 280 1.67 24.02 1.57
C ALA A 280 1.18 25.05 0.55
N SER A 281 1.42 24.80 -0.73
CA SER A 281 0.87 25.63 -1.80
C SER A 281 0.50 24.79 -3.01
N ASN A 282 -0.60 25.18 -3.66
CA ASN A 282 -1.12 24.57 -4.87
C ASN A 282 -1.76 25.66 -5.74
N ASP A 283 -1.45 25.71 -7.03
CA ASP A 283 -2.05 26.67 -7.98
C ASP A 283 -2.00 28.14 -7.52
N GLY A 284 -0.95 28.50 -6.78
CA GLY A 284 -0.76 29.83 -6.22
C GLY A 284 -1.58 30.15 -4.96
N LEU A 285 -2.40 29.22 -4.47
CA LEU A 285 -3.01 29.24 -3.14
C LEU A 285 -2.02 28.71 -2.10
N THR A 286 -2.15 29.15 -0.85
CA THR A 286 -1.22 28.80 0.23
C THR A 286 -1.96 28.44 1.52
N LEU A 287 -1.56 27.34 2.13
CA LEU A 287 -1.93 26.91 3.47
C LEU A 287 -0.78 27.22 4.42
N GLY A 288 -0.99 28.17 5.34
CA GLY A 288 0.02 28.61 6.30
C GLY A 288 1.05 29.58 5.71
N SER A 289 1.78 30.28 6.57
CA SER A 289 2.84 31.23 6.18
C SER A 289 3.89 31.39 7.28
N GLN A 290 5.06 31.99 6.97
CA GLN A 290 6.07 32.26 8.00
C GLN A 290 5.57 33.09 9.19
N SER A 291 4.55 33.94 8.99
CA SER A 291 3.95 34.74 10.05
C SER A 291 2.78 34.05 10.77
N ASP A 292 2.27 32.96 10.19
CA ASP A 292 1.10 32.22 10.66
C ASP A 292 1.22 30.75 10.21
N PRO A 293 2.15 29.98 10.81
CA PRO A 293 2.38 28.60 10.43
C PRO A 293 1.20 27.72 10.83
N ILE A 294 1.02 26.62 10.10
CA ILE A 294 0.04 25.60 10.46
C ILE A 294 0.79 24.40 11.01
N GLY A 295 0.40 23.96 12.21
CA GLY A 295 0.95 22.79 12.84
C GLY A 295 0.41 21.52 12.19
N PHE A 296 1.28 20.77 11.51
CA PHE A 296 0.96 19.43 11.04
C PHE A 296 1.34 18.43 12.14
N PHE A 297 0.47 17.44 12.33
CA PHE A 297 0.76 16.34 13.24
C PHE A 297 1.95 15.55 12.69
N PHE A 298 2.98 15.36 13.51
CA PHE A 298 4.19 14.65 13.13
C PHE A 298 4.09 13.18 13.49
N ASP A 299 3.89 12.36 12.47
CA ASP A 299 3.50 10.97 12.62
C ASP A 299 4.46 10.08 11.83
N THR A 300 5.32 9.35 12.54
CA THR A 300 6.22 8.38 11.92
C THR A 300 5.54 7.05 11.58
N GLY A 301 4.33 6.81 12.07
CA GLY A 301 3.48 5.68 11.68
C GLY A 301 2.75 5.92 10.36
N ALA A 302 2.46 7.17 10.01
CA ALA A 302 1.91 7.56 8.72
C ALA A 302 2.99 7.52 7.63
N SER A 303 2.81 6.68 6.61
CA SER A 303 3.74 6.59 5.48
C SER A 303 3.55 7.69 4.44
N VAL A 304 2.33 8.22 4.31
CA VAL A 304 1.98 9.33 3.41
C VAL A 304 1.58 10.58 4.19
N THR A 305 1.79 11.75 3.59
CA THR A 305 1.33 13.03 4.15
C THR A 305 -0.17 13.20 3.90
N VAL A 306 -0.91 13.62 4.93
CA VAL A 306 -2.37 13.77 4.90
C VAL A 306 -2.75 15.24 5.00
N LEU A 307 -3.76 15.66 4.26
CA LEU A 307 -4.49 16.92 4.45
C LEU A 307 -5.91 16.61 4.91
N SER A 308 -6.43 17.38 5.87
CA SER A 308 -7.87 17.41 6.11
C SER A 308 -8.61 17.92 4.88
N GLU A 309 -9.88 17.56 4.72
CA GLU A 309 -10.72 18.06 3.62
C GLU A 309 -10.77 19.60 3.62
N ALA A 310 -10.88 20.21 4.81
CA ALA A 310 -10.88 21.66 4.95
C ALA A 310 -9.55 22.30 4.49
N SER A 311 -8.42 21.66 4.77
CA SER A 311 -7.10 22.14 4.36
C SER A 311 -6.86 21.95 2.87
N ALA A 312 -7.30 20.82 2.31
CA ALA A 312 -7.26 20.52 0.89
C ALA A 312 -8.10 21.53 0.09
N ALA A 313 -9.34 21.80 0.53
CA ALA A 313 -10.23 22.79 -0.08
C ALA A 313 -9.66 24.22 -0.02
N ALA A 314 -8.94 24.57 1.06
CA ALA A 314 -8.30 25.87 1.20
C ALA A 314 -7.20 26.14 0.14
N ILE A 315 -6.64 25.08 -0.44
CA ILE A 315 -5.64 25.14 -1.51
C ILE A 315 -6.15 24.58 -2.84
N GLY A 316 -7.46 24.43 -2.98
CA GLY A 316 -8.11 24.20 -4.27
C GLY A 316 -8.32 22.75 -4.68
N PHE A 317 -8.13 21.78 -3.77
CA PHE A 317 -8.55 20.39 -4.00
C PHE A 317 -9.96 20.15 -3.45
N ASP A 318 -10.88 19.67 -4.28
CA ASP A 318 -12.24 19.27 -3.88
C ASP A 318 -12.43 17.78 -4.15
N VAL A 319 -12.38 16.96 -3.10
CA VAL A 319 -12.52 15.50 -3.15
C VAL A 319 -13.85 15.01 -3.73
N VAL A 320 -14.85 15.88 -3.85
CA VAL A 320 -16.17 15.51 -4.41
C VAL A 320 -16.21 15.74 -5.92
N THR A 321 -15.51 16.75 -6.43
CA THR A 321 -15.60 17.15 -7.84
C THR A 321 -14.36 16.84 -8.66
N ASP A 322 -13.21 16.72 -8.00
CA ASP A 322 -11.95 16.45 -8.66
C ASP A 322 -11.71 14.94 -8.71
N THR A 323 -11.25 14.45 -9.87
CA THR A 323 -10.80 13.07 -10.00
C THR A 323 -9.47 12.91 -9.24
N PRO A 324 -9.34 11.97 -8.29
CA PRO A 324 -8.08 11.71 -7.61
C PRO A 324 -6.98 11.34 -8.60
N GLU A 325 -5.77 11.81 -8.35
CA GLU A 325 -4.58 11.48 -9.15
C GLU A 325 -3.93 10.16 -8.71
N PHE A 326 -4.36 9.59 -7.59
CA PHE A 326 -4.08 8.23 -7.15
C PHE A 326 -5.03 7.89 -5.99
N THR A 327 -5.11 6.62 -5.62
CA THR A 327 -5.76 6.19 -4.39
C THR A 327 -4.83 5.36 -3.53
N ILE A 328 -5.06 5.31 -2.22
CA ILE A 328 -4.38 4.35 -1.34
C ILE A 328 -5.35 3.72 -0.34
N SER A 329 -4.98 2.54 0.14
CA SER A 329 -5.55 2.02 1.37
C SER A 329 -4.88 2.64 2.59
N ILE A 330 -5.68 3.03 3.58
CA ILE A 330 -5.21 3.49 4.89
C ILE A 330 -5.70 2.51 5.95
N ILE A 331 -4.77 1.96 6.72
CA ILE A 331 -5.07 1.12 7.88
C ILE A 331 -4.98 1.99 9.13
N GLY A 332 -6.02 1.94 9.97
CA GLY A 332 -6.07 2.67 11.23
C GLY A 332 -6.86 1.92 12.29
N SER A 333 -7.16 2.60 13.40
CA SER A 333 -7.90 2.00 14.52
C SER A 333 -9.35 1.65 14.22
N GLY A 334 -9.94 2.11 13.11
CA GLY A 334 -11.25 1.67 12.65
C GLY A 334 -11.22 0.54 11.61
N GLY A 335 -10.04 -0.04 11.34
CA GLY A 335 -9.81 -0.99 10.25
C GLY A 335 -9.21 -0.32 9.01
N GLU A 336 -9.22 -1.03 7.89
CA GLU A 336 -8.80 -0.51 6.58
C GLU A 336 -9.91 0.32 5.91
N ILE A 337 -9.54 1.50 5.40
CA ILE A 337 -10.32 2.27 4.43
C ILE A 337 -9.57 2.20 3.11
N GLY A 338 -10.16 1.56 2.11
CA GLY A 338 -9.67 1.57 0.73
C GLY A 338 -10.04 2.84 -0.02
N ASP A 339 -9.38 3.07 -1.16
CA ASP A 339 -9.72 4.12 -2.13
C ASP A 339 -9.68 5.57 -1.58
N VAL A 340 -8.78 5.86 -0.63
CA VAL A 340 -8.63 7.22 -0.10
C VAL A 340 -8.04 8.13 -1.19
N PRO A 341 -8.67 9.28 -1.51
CA PRO A 341 -8.27 10.12 -2.63
C PRO A 341 -6.94 10.82 -2.39
N GLY A 342 -6.05 10.71 -3.38
CA GLY A 342 -4.72 11.32 -3.40
C GLY A 342 -4.54 12.35 -4.52
N PHE A 343 -3.71 13.36 -4.26
CA PHE A 343 -3.39 14.46 -5.16
C PHE A 343 -1.90 14.84 -5.08
N TYR A 344 -1.39 15.48 -6.12
CA TYR A 344 -0.07 16.06 -6.18
C TYR A 344 -0.09 17.54 -5.82
N LEU A 345 0.42 17.84 -4.63
CA LEU A 345 0.64 19.21 -4.18
C LEU A 345 1.85 19.82 -4.89
N ASP A 346 1.70 21.04 -5.45
CA ASP A 346 2.82 21.74 -6.10
C ASP A 346 4.05 21.84 -5.21
N GLN A 347 3.88 22.26 -3.95
CA GLN A 347 4.97 22.42 -3.00
C GLN A 347 4.54 22.31 -1.55
N ILE A 348 5.38 21.65 -0.75
CA ILE A 348 5.33 21.72 0.71
C ILE A 348 6.67 22.18 1.27
N THR A 349 6.63 22.97 2.33
CA THR A 349 7.81 23.52 3.01
C THR A 349 7.77 23.25 4.51
N LEU A 350 8.83 22.59 5.01
CA LEU A 350 9.13 22.47 6.43
C LEU A 350 10.18 23.54 6.83
N PRO A 351 9.80 24.63 7.51
CA PRO A 351 10.74 25.59 8.08
C PRO A 351 11.67 24.92 9.09
N ALA A 352 12.97 25.17 8.96
CA ALA A 352 13.98 24.67 9.87
C ALA A 352 15.14 25.67 10.03
N LEU A 353 15.69 25.71 11.24
CA LEU A 353 16.98 26.34 11.49
C LEU A 353 18.04 25.60 10.65
N GLY A 354 18.95 26.33 10.02
CA GLY A 354 19.93 25.74 9.09
C GLY A 354 19.42 25.54 7.66
N GLY A 355 18.18 25.92 7.35
CA GLY A 355 17.60 25.97 6.00
C GLY A 355 16.37 25.07 5.87
N ALA A 356 15.30 25.61 5.27
CA ALA A 356 14.03 24.90 5.09
C ALA A 356 14.19 23.67 4.18
N ILE A 357 13.30 22.70 4.37
CA ILE A 357 13.09 21.60 3.42
C ILE A 357 11.93 22.00 2.54
N VAL A 358 12.19 22.06 1.24
CA VAL A 358 11.18 22.36 0.23
C VAL A 358 11.09 21.15 -0.68
N ALA A 359 9.91 20.58 -0.81
CA ALA A 359 9.63 19.48 -1.72
C ALA A 359 8.54 19.92 -2.70
N ASN A 360 8.68 19.53 -3.97
CA ASN A 360 7.73 19.86 -5.03
C ASN A 360 7.13 18.59 -5.62
N ASN A 361 5.94 18.70 -6.20
CA ASN A 361 5.19 17.58 -6.75
C ASN A 361 5.03 16.47 -5.70
N VAL A 362 4.37 16.82 -4.59
CA VAL A 362 4.32 16.02 -3.37
C VAL A 362 3.00 15.25 -3.35
N PRO A 363 3.03 13.91 -3.30
CA PRO A 363 1.81 13.12 -3.10
C PRO A 363 1.28 13.35 -1.68
N VAL A 364 0.01 13.76 -1.61
CA VAL A 364 -0.76 13.92 -0.38
C VAL A 364 -2.08 13.19 -0.52
N VAL A 365 -2.62 12.70 0.58
CA VAL A 365 -3.98 12.15 0.62
C VAL A 365 -4.91 13.06 1.40
N VAL A 366 -6.18 13.08 1.02
CA VAL A 366 -7.18 13.89 1.69
C VAL A 366 -8.05 13.01 2.56
N LEU A 367 -7.93 13.18 3.87
CA LEU A 367 -8.67 12.44 4.88
C LEU A 367 -8.79 13.28 6.16
N ASP A 368 -10.02 13.38 6.68
CA ASP A 368 -10.25 13.97 7.99
C ASP A 368 -9.84 13.01 9.11
N VAL A 369 -8.76 13.36 9.82
CA VAL A 369 -8.26 12.60 10.97
C VAL A 369 -8.50 13.38 12.26
N THR A 370 -9.09 12.70 13.25
CA THR A 370 -9.35 13.32 14.57
C THR A 370 -8.05 13.65 15.28
N ASP A 371 -7.96 14.84 15.87
CA ASP A 371 -6.82 15.25 16.69
C ASP A 371 -6.85 14.49 18.03
N VAL A 372 -5.87 13.61 18.24
CA VAL A 372 -5.74 12.83 19.48
C VAL A 372 -5.46 13.70 20.71
N SER A 373 -4.99 14.94 20.51
CA SER A 373 -4.75 15.93 21.56
C SER A 373 -5.97 16.81 21.84
N ASP A 374 -6.92 16.87 20.90
CA ASP A 374 -8.20 17.57 21.02
C ASP A 374 -9.31 16.81 20.24
N PRO A 375 -9.87 15.73 20.81
CA PRO A 375 -10.74 14.79 20.08
C PRO A 375 -12.04 15.37 19.51
N GLY A 376 -12.34 16.65 19.77
CA GLY A 376 -13.45 17.37 19.16
C GLY A 376 -13.11 18.03 17.82
N ASN A 377 -11.84 18.00 17.40
CA ASN A 377 -11.32 18.70 16.22
C ASN A 377 -10.59 17.74 15.26
N ILE A 378 -10.43 18.19 14.01
CA ILE A 378 -9.67 17.50 12.97
C ILE A 378 -8.30 18.16 12.84
N VAL A 379 -7.24 17.36 12.70
CA VAL A 379 -5.90 17.91 12.46
C VAL A 379 -5.85 18.57 11.07
N PRO A 380 -5.24 19.76 10.91
CA PRO A 380 -5.11 20.38 9.60
C PRO A 380 -4.42 19.48 8.57
N GLY A 381 -3.39 18.75 9.00
CA GLY A 381 -2.71 17.74 8.22
C GLY A 381 -1.75 16.90 9.07
N ILE A 382 -1.24 15.83 8.47
CA ILE A 382 -0.26 14.92 9.05
C ILE A 382 0.98 14.93 8.17
N LEU A 383 2.15 15.16 8.75
CA LEU A 383 3.44 14.93 8.09
C LEU A 383 3.81 13.47 8.23
N GLY A 384 3.69 12.73 7.13
CA GLY A 384 4.10 11.33 7.05
C GLY A 384 5.57 11.16 6.64
N THR A 385 6.05 9.93 6.66
CA THR A 385 7.45 9.61 6.37
C THR A 385 7.84 9.79 4.90
N ASN A 386 6.88 9.90 3.98
CA ASN A 386 7.17 10.16 2.55
C ASN A 386 8.01 11.43 2.37
N LEU A 387 7.66 12.53 3.06
CA LEU A 387 8.41 13.78 3.03
C LEU A 387 9.83 13.71 3.62
N LEU A 388 10.10 12.66 4.41
CA LEU A 388 11.39 12.38 5.02
C LEU A 388 12.16 11.27 4.30
N ALA A 389 11.58 10.70 3.24
CA ALA A 389 12.17 9.58 2.51
C ALA A 389 13.55 9.94 1.97
N GLY A 390 14.51 9.02 2.16
CA GLY A 390 15.88 9.21 1.73
C GLY A 390 16.64 10.27 2.54
N ARG A 391 16.19 10.65 3.75
CA ARG A 391 16.92 11.54 4.67
C ARG A 391 17.07 10.90 6.03
N ASN A 392 18.21 11.11 6.69
CA ASN A 392 18.35 10.73 8.09
C ASN A 392 17.60 11.72 8.96
N VAL A 393 16.95 11.21 10.00
CA VAL A 393 16.10 11.97 10.91
C VAL A 393 16.56 11.70 12.35
N VAL A 394 16.67 12.73 13.18
CA VAL A 394 16.81 12.58 14.63
C VAL A 394 15.69 13.33 15.30
N ILE A 395 14.87 12.63 16.07
CA ILE A 395 13.83 13.21 16.91
C ILE A 395 14.43 13.31 18.30
N ASP A 396 14.66 14.54 18.79
CA ASP A 396 15.14 14.78 20.15
C ASP A 396 14.06 15.53 20.94
N PRO A 397 13.25 14.82 21.76
CA PRO A 397 12.19 15.39 22.56
C PRO A 397 12.68 16.39 23.60
N ASN A 398 13.91 16.23 24.11
CA ASN A 398 14.42 17.12 25.15
C ASN A 398 15.95 17.32 25.01
N PRO A 399 16.39 18.16 24.08
CA PRO A 399 17.81 18.37 23.85
C PRO A 399 18.49 19.18 24.96
N SER A 400 17.72 19.86 25.81
CA SER A 400 18.20 20.76 26.87
C SER A 400 18.93 20.05 28.00
N ILE A 401 18.74 18.73 28.15
CA ILE A 401 19.46 17.90 29.12
C ILE A 401 20.82 17.42 28.63
N GLY A 402 21.22 17.79 27.40
CA GLY A 402 22.52 17.45 26.81
C GLY A 402 23.08 18.54 25.89
N ALA A 403 23.84 18.13 24.88
CA ALA A 403 24.52 19.04 23.96
C ALA A 403 23.64 19.54 22.79
N GLY A 404 22.39 19.07 22.70
CA GLY A 404 21.46 19.32 21.58
C GLY A 404 20.84 20.73 21.52
N GLY A 405 21.10 21.59 22.51
CA GLY A 405 20.57 22.96 22.57
C GLY A 405 19.23 23.09 23.33
N GLU A 406 18.65 24.29 23.33
CA GLU A 406 17.64 24.70 24.32
C GLU A 406 16.21 24.13 24.12
N SER A 407 15.81 23.71 22.92
CA SER A 407 14.41 23.34 22.61
C SER A 407 14.26 22.04 21.82
N ALA A 408 13.19 21.27 22.05
CA ALA A 408 12.85 20.07 21.28
C ALA A 408 12.92 20.31 19.77
N GLY A 409 13.28 19.27 19.01
CA GLY A 409 13.34 19.41 17.56
C GLY A 409 13.57 18.12 16.80
N VAL A 410 13.27 18.20 15.51
CA VAL A 410 13.55 17.15 14.52
C VAL A 410 14.71 17.62 13.66
N TYR A 411 15.82 16.89 13.69
CA TYR A 411 16.98 17.15 12.86
C TYR A 411 16.89 16.33 11.59
N ILE A 412 17.07 16.96 10.43
CA ILE A 412 16.83 16.31 9.13
C ILE A 412 18.01 16.54 8.18
N SER A 413 18.65 15.46 7.72
CA SER A 413 19.82 15.55 6.84
C SER A 413 19.46 16.01 5.43
N ASP A 414 20.50 16.29 4.64
CA ASP A 414 20.38 16.27 3.18
C ASP A 414 20.07 14.84 2.69
N PRO A 415 19.56 14.66 1.45
CA PRO A 415 19.27 13.34 0.93
C PRO A 415 20.49 12.44 0.95
N VAL A 416 20.32 11.19 1.40
CA VAL A 416 21.38 10.17 1.46
C VAL A 416 21.36 9.23 0.25
N THR A 417 20.31 9.32 -0.57
CA THR A 417 20.19 8.60 -1.84
C THR A 417 20.92 9.33 -2.96
N THR A 418 21.52 8.59 -3.89
CA THR A 418 22.11 9.15 -5.13
C THR A 418 21.28 8.78 -6.35
N LEU A 419 21.18 9.69 -7.31
CA LEU A 419 20.58 9.42 -8.62
C LEU A 419 21.51 8.56 -9.49
N TYR A 420 20.93 7.57 -10.18
CA TYR A 420 21.55 6.69 -11.16
C TYR A 420 20.73 6.77 -12.45
N GLU A 421 21.19 7.59 -13.38
CA GLU A 421 20.55 7.73 -14.70
C GLU A 421 21.08 6.66 -15.64
N TRP A 422 20.19 6.04 -16.40
CA TRP A 422 20.55 5.16 -17.50
C TRP A 422 21.32 5.96 -18.56
N SER A 423 22.48 5.48 -19.00
CA SER A 423 23.40 6.26 -19.84
C SER A 423 23.87 5.57 -21.12
N THR A 424 23.55 4.28 -21.28
CA THR A 424 23.99 3.52 -22.45
C THR A 424 23.01 3.66 -23.61
N ALA A 425 23.52 3.95 -24.81
CA ALA A 425 22.74 3.99 -26.06
C ALA A 425 22.55 2.61 -26.70
N SER A 426 22.99 1.54 -26.04
CA SER A 426 22.84 0.16 -26.53
C SER A 426 21.39 -0.28 -26.48
N ALA A 427 20.90 -0.98 -27.51
CA ALA A 427 19.51 -1.47 -27.55
C ALA A 427 19.15 -2.36 -26.35
N SER A 428 20.13 -3.04 -25.77
CA SER A 428 19.98 -3.76 -24.50
C SER A 428 21.29 -3.72 -23.73
N ALA A 429 21.20 -3.59 -22.40
CA ALA A 429 22.35 -3.72 -21.51
C ALA A 429 21.95 -4.28 -20.13
N PRO A 430 22.88 -4.92 -19.39
CA PRO A 430 22.59 -5.43 -18.06
C PRO A 430 22.42 -4.28 -17.04
N TRP A 431 21.43 -4.40 -16.15
CA TRP A 431 21.27 -3.54 -14.97
C TRP A 431 22.52 -3.55 -14.08
N SER A 432 23.14 -4.73 -13.94
CA SER A 432 24.29 -4.93 -13.08
C SER A 432 25.60 -4.36 -13.62
N ASP A 433 25.66 -4.01 -14.91
CA ASP A 433 26.83 -3.41 -15.53
C ASP A 433 26.91 -1.92 -15.14
N GLY A 434 27.98 -1.54 -14.43
CA GLY A 434 28.20 -0.15 -14.04
C GLY A 434 28.30 0.81 -15.25
N SER A 435 28.67 0.33 -16.44
CA SER A 435 28.70 1.16 -17.65
C SER A 435 27.31 1.47 -18.24
N SER A 436 26.26 0.81 -17.75
CA SER A 436 24.88 1.14 -18.09
C SER A 436 24.39 2.43 -17.44
N TRP A 437 25.11 2.92 -16.42
CA TRP A 437 24.70 4.04 -15.57
C TRP A 437 25.67 5.21 -15.66
N ALA A 438 25.13 6.44 -15.62
CA ALA A 438 25.93 7.67 -15.62
C ALA A 438 26.89 7.73 -14.44
N LYS A 439 26.46 7.18 -13.30
CA LYS A 439 27.33 6.85 -12.17
C LYS A 439 27.86 5.42 -12.35
N PRO A 440 29.17 5.21 -12.58
CA PRO A 440 29.70 3.95 -13.11
C PRO A 440 29.83 2.84 -12.04
N SER A 441 28.70 2.46 -11.44
CA SER A 441 28.56 1.38 -10.46
C SER A 441 27.16 0.78 -10.51
N THR A 442 27.01 -0.44 -10.00
CA THR A 442 25.70 -1.09 -9.90
C THR A 442 24.82 -0.37 -8.86
N PRO A 443 23.53 -0.15 -9.14
CA PRO A 443 22.58 0.36 -8.15
C PRO A 443 22.50 -0.51 -6.89
N THR A 444 22.18 0.14 -5.78
CA THR A 444 22.04 -0.43 -4.43
C THR A 444 20.80 0.16 -3.77
N TYR A 445 20.47 -0.26 -2.54
CA TYR A 445 19.40 0.39 -1.77
C TYR A 445 19.57 1.88 -1.51
N LEU A 446 20.70 2.52 -1.85
CA LEU A 446 20.86 3.99 -1.78
C LEU A 446 20.79 4.67 -3.17
N SER A 447 20.25 3.98 -4.17
CA SER A 447 20.27 4.41 -5.57
C SER A 447 18.85 4.67 -6.06
N LYS A 448 18.51 5.92 -6.38
CA LYS A 448 17.31 6.23 -7.16
C LYS A 448 17.64 6.03 -8.63
N THR A 449 17.04 5.05 -9.28
CA THR A 449 17.36 4.71 -10.68
C THR A 449 16.34 5.36 -11.61
N MET A 450 16.82 6.16 -12.55
CA MET A 450 16.01 6.80 -13.59
C MET A 450 16.38 6.17 -14.94
N LEU A 451 15.42 5.49 -15.56
CA LEU A 451 15.62 4.80 -16.83
C LEU A 451 14.79 5.46 -17.92
N GLU A 452 15.50 6.15 -18.82
CA GLU A 452 14.96 6.73 -20.05
C GLU A 452 15.81 6.25 -21.25
N PRO A 453 15.23 6.11 -22.45
CA PRO A 453 16.00 5.78 -23.64
C PRO A 453 16.94 6.94 -24.00
N THR A 454 18.25 6.66 -24.01
CA THR A 454 19.29 7.57 -24.50
C THR A 454 19.62 7.34 -25.98
N GLY A 455 19.20 6.20 -26.53
CA GLY A 455 19.39 5.81 -27.93
C GLY A 455 18.30 6.32 -28.88
N ALA A 456 18.51 6.12 -30.18
CA ALA A 456 17.53 6.50 -31.20
C ALA A 456 16.28 5.60 -31.26
N GLY A 457 16.33 4.41 -30.67
CA GLY A 457 15.22 3.45 -30.59
C GLY A 457 14.98 2.98 -29.16
N SER A 458 13.95 2.15 -28.98
CA SER A 458 13.63 1.52 -27.71
C SER A 458 14.81 0.75 -27.12
N GLN A 459 14.90 0.71 -25.79
CA GLN A 459 16.01 0.10 -25.07
C GLN A 459 15.52 -0.82 -23.96
N VAL A 460 16.36 -1.80 -23.61
CA VAL A 460 16.07 -2.79 -22.56
C VAL A 460 17.18 -2.81 -21.50
N ALA A 461 16.82 -2.49 -20.26
CA ALA A 461 17.61 -2.78 -19.08
C ALA A 461 17.30 -4.19 -18.57
N VAL A 462 18.28 -5.09 -18.65
CA VAL A 462 18.11 -6.50 -18.28
C VAL A 462 18.48 -6.71 -16.82
N VAL A 463 17.48 -7.06 -16.00
CA VAL A 463 17.66 -7.49 -14.61
C VAL A 463 17.86 -9.00 -14.60
N ALA A 464 19.03 -9.42 -14.12
CA ALA A 464 19.40 -10.82 -13.94
C ALA A 464 19.93 -11.04 -12.50
N GLY A 465 19.55 -12.16 -11.89
CA GLY A 465 19.79 -12.41 -10.47
C GLY A 465 19.12 -11.37 -9.57
N ASP A 466 19.64 -11.21 -8.35
CA ASP A 466 19.13 -10.23 -7.39
C ASP A 466 19.75 -8.84 -7.64
N GLN A 467 18.91 -7.84 -7.89
CA GLN A 467 19.27 -6.43 -8.04
C GLN A 467 18.54 -5.57 -7.02
N GLN A 468 19.09 -4.38 -6.74
CA GLN A 468 18.62 -3.50 -5.68
C GLN A 468 18.51 -2.05 -6.15
N ALA A 469 17.53 -1.32 -5.63
CA ALA A 469 17.42 0.13 -5.76
C ALA A 469 16.78 0.74 -4.50
N TRP A 470 16.94 2.04 -4.29
CA TRP A 470 16.07 2.77 -3.36
C TRP A 470 14.66 2.87 -3.98
N GLU A 471 14.60 3.37 -5.21
CA GLU A 471 13.38 3.65 -5.97
C GLU A 471 13.72 3.60 -7.45
N THR A 472 12.77 3.16 -8.29
CA THR A 472 12.99 2.98 -9.73
C THR A 472 11.93 3.68 -10.55
N PHE A 473 12.36 4.47 -11.55
CA PHE A 473 11.49 5.14 -12.50
C PHE A 473 11.82 4.62 -13.91
N ILE A 474 10.78 4.23 -14.65
CA ILE A 474 10.89 3.74 -16.02
C ILE A 474 10.04 4.63 -16.91
N GLU A 475 10.65 5.31 -17.86
CA GLU A 475 9.97 6.29 -18.71
C GLU A 475 10.34 6.10 -20.18
N GLY A 476 9.41 6.42 -21.08
CA GLY A 476 9.66 6.45 -22.51
C GLY A 476 10.50 7.65 -22.94
N GLY A 477 11.03 7.60 -24.16
CA GLY A 477 11.70 8.73 -24.78
C GLY A 477 10.71 9.68 -25.44
N ASN A 478 11.05 10.96 -25.51
CA ASN A 478 10.22 12.02 -26.13
C ASN A 478 9.82 11.79 -27.60
N ALA A 479 10.46 10.84 -28.31
CA ALA A 479 10.09 10.47 -29.68
C ALA A 479 9.29 9.15 -29.76
N GLY A 480 8.70 8.72 -28.63
CA GLY A 480 7.90 7.50 -28.53
C GLY A 480 8.73 6.22 -28.38
N GLN A 481 10.01 6.32 -28.02
CA GLN A 481 10.81 5.15 -27.69
C GLN A 481 10.33 4.54 -26.38
N THR A 482 10.34 3.22 -26.29
CA THR A 482 10.06 2.53 -25.03
C THR A 482 11.34 2.27 -24.24
N MET A 483 11.26 2.38 -22.92
CA MET A 483 12.29 1.86 -22.00
C MET A 483 11.73 0.65 -21.27
N THR A 484 12.35 -0.51 -21.47
CA THR A 484 11.92 -1.75 -20.83
C THR A 484 12.88 -2.13 -19.71
N VAL A 485 12.38 -2.30 -18.49
CA VAL A 485 13.06 -3.08 -17.45
C VAL A 485 12.58 -4.51 -17.55
N HIS A 486 13.45 -5.40 -18.03
CA HIS A 486 13.14 -6.81 -18.25
C HIS A 486 13.75 -7.65 -17.12
N LEU A 487 12.89 -8.22 -16.28
CA LEU A 487 13.27 -9.18 -15.25
C LEU A 487 13.26 -10.59 -15.84
N THR A 488 14.46 -11.16 -16.01
CA THR A 488 14.64 -12.51 -16.54
C THR A 488 14.24 -13.60 -15.53
N SER A 489 14.09 -14.84 -16.00
CA SER A 489 13.66 -15.96 -15.18
C SER A 489 14.52 -16.17 -13.93
N GLY A 490 13.87 -16.20 -12.76
CA GLY A 490 14.51 -16.34 -11.46
C GLY A 490 15.28 -15.10 -10.99
N SER A 491 15.16 -13.97 -11.68
CA SER A 491 15.71 -12.69 -11.23
C SER A 491 14.76 -11.97 -10.28
N LYS A 492 15.30 -11.07 -9.47
CA LYS A 492 14.53 -10.23 -8.57
C LYS A 492 15.06 -8.80 -8.56
N LEU A 493 14.17 -7.82 -8.68
CA LEU A 493 14.46 -6.42 -8.37
C LEU A 493 13.81 -6.08 -7.04
N THR A 494 14.62 -5.79 -6.01
CA THR A 494 14.11 -5.31 -4.72
C THR A 494 14.33 -3.81 -4.60
N THR A 495 13.26 -3.04 -4.47
CA THR A 495 13.34 -1.61 -4.13
C THR A 495 13.08 -1.40 -2.64
N PHE A 496 13.69 -0.36 -2.05
CA PHE A 496 13.43 0.01 -0.66
C PHE A 496 12.15 0.82 -0.50
N SER A 497 11.80 1.64 -1.49
CA SER A 497 10.61 2.48 -1.55
C SER A 497 9.74 2.01 -2.72
N GLY A 498 9.60 2.80 -3.79
CA GLY A 498 8.69 2.49 -4.89
C GLY A 498 9.34 1.99 -6.19
N LEU A 499 8.48 1.61 -7.13
CA LEU A 499 8.77 1.53 -8.56
C LEU A 499 7.65 2.22 -9.32
N THR A 500 8.00 3.12 -10.25
CA THR A 500 7.04 3.84 -11.09
C THR A 500 7.31 3.53 -12.57
N VAL A 501 6.25 3.20 -13.30
CA VAL A 501 6.24 2.96 -14.75
C VAL A 501 5.43 4.07 -15.42
N ASN A 502 6.13 5.10 -15.90
CA ASN A 502 5.52 6.23 -16.59
C ASN A 502 5.24 5.91 -18.06
N GLU A 503 4.58 6.83 -18.76
CA GLU A 503 4.28 6.73 -20.19
C GLU A 503 5.50 6.28 -21.01
N GLY A 504 5.31 5.26 -21.86
CA GLY A 504 6.36 4.64 -22.67
C GLY A 504 7.37 3.79 -21.89
N GLY A 505 7.31 3.77 -20.56
CA GLY A 505 8.00 2.80 -19.72
C GLY A 505 7.31 1.43 -19.76
N VAL A 506 8.11 0.36 -19.70
CA VAL A 506 7.63 -1.02 -19.64
C VAL A 506 8.33 -1.77 -18.52
N LEU A 507 7.56 -2.30 -17.57
CA LEU A 507 8.02 -3.31 -16.63
C LEU A 507 7.62 -4.69 -17.18
N GLN A 508 8.62 -5.49 -17.57
CA GLN A 508 8.40 -6.80 -18.18
C GLN A 508 8.94 -7.92 -17.30
N LEU A 509 8.08 -8.87 -16.93
CA LEU A 509 8.44 -10.06 -16.15
C LEU A 509 8.53 -11.29 -17.07
N ASP A 510 9.66 -11.99 -17.06
CA ASP A 510 9.81 -13.34 -17.64
C ASP A 510 10.13 -14.29 -16.49
N ASN A 511 9.11 -14.69 -15.74
CA ASN A 511 9.25 -15.45 -14.49
C ASN A 511 10.19 -14.79 -13.46
N GLY A 512 10.19 -13.45 -13.45
CA GLY A 512 10.95 -12.60 -12.52
C GLY A 512 10.08 -12.06 -11.39
N VAL A 513 10.73 -11.48 -10.38
CA VAL A 513 10.04 -10.91 -9.20
C VAL A 513 10.38 -9.44 -9.01
N VAL A 514 9.37 -8.57 -8.94
CA VAL A 514 9.53 -7.24 -8.35
C VAL A 514 9.11 -7.32 -6.89
N ASP A 515 9.96 -6.80 -6.01
CA ASP A 515 9.71 -6.77 -4.57
C ASP A 515 9.91 -5.33 -4.12
N ALA A 516 8.82 -4.56 -4.03
CA ALA A 516 8.82 -3.13 -3.73
C ALA A 516 7.96 -2.83 -2.49
N GLN A 517 7.96 -1.60 -1.99
CA GLN A 517 6.93 -1.17 -1.05
C GLN A 517 5.63 -0.85 -1.79
N TYR A 518 5.75 -0.16 -2.93
CA TYR A 518 4.66 0.27 -3.79
C TYR A 518 5.06 0.14 -5.26
N VAL A 519 4.11 -0.21 -6.13
CA VAL A 519 4.30 -0.15 -7.60
C VAL A 519 3.23 0.74 -8.20
N ASP A 520 3.65 1.69 -9.03
CA ASP A 520 2.79 2.69 -9.65
C ASP A 520 2.93 2.62 -11.18
N VAL A 521 1.82 2.53 -11.91
CA VAL A 521 1.77 2.55 -13.37
C VAL A 521 0.97 3.78 -13.80
N ARG A 522 1.64 4.69 -14.51
CA ARG A 522 1.13 6.01 -14.94
C ARG A 522 1.29 6.21 -16.45
N GLY A 523 0.42 5.57 -17.22
CA GLY A 523 0.46 5.52 -18.68
C GLY A 523 1.49 4.51 -19.22
N GLY A 524 2.23 3.84 -18.34
CA GLY A 524 3.19 2.79 -18.70
C GLY A 524 2.53 1.42 -18.92
N ARG A 525 3.37 0.40 -19.13
CA ARG A 525 2.91 -1.00 -19.27
C ARG A 525 3.58 -1.91 -18.24
N LEU A 526 2.76 -2.62 -17.46
CA LEU A 526 3.16 -3.78 -16.68
C LEU A 526 2.77 -5.04 -17.46
N THR A 527 3.74 -5.91 -17.77
CA THR A 527 3.47 -7.09 -18.61
C THR A 527 4.35 -8.28 -18.25
N GLY A 528 3.98 -9.46 -18.74
CA GLY A 528 4.75 -10.68 -18.55
C GLY A 528 4.21 -11.61 -17.46
N GLU A 529 4.93 -12.72 -17.26
CA GLU A 529 4.63 -13.73 -16.25
C GLU A 529 5.59 -13.56 -15.07
N GLY A 530 5.08 -13.60 -13.83
CA GLY A 530 5.93 -13.43 -12.65
C GLY A 530 5.16 -12.95 -11.43
N ALA A 531 5.89 -12.38 -10.48
CA ALA A 531 5.30 -11.89 -9.23
C ALA A 531 5.70 -10.44 -8.92
N ILE A 532 4.74 -9.68 -8.41
CA ILE A 532 4.97 -8.41 -7.74
C ILE A 532 4.62 -8.59 -6.27
N LYS A 533 5.59 -8.30 -5.39
CA LYS A 533 5.40 -8.27 -3.95
C LYS A 533 5.46 -6.83 -3.49
N THR A 534 4.48 -6.43 -2.67
CA THR A 534 4.37 -5.06 -2.14
C THR A 534 4.33 -5.04 -0.62
N GLY A 535 4.54 -3.87 -0.01
CA GLY A 535 4.48 -3.67 1.43
C GLY A 535 5.80 -3.91 2.18
N SER A 536 5.72 -3.94 3.51
CA SER A 536 6.85 -4.18 4.40
C SER A 536 6.38 -4.92 5.66
N GLY A 537 6.73 -6.20 5.76
CA GLY A 537 6.38 -7.04 6.89
C GLY A 537 4.87 -7.11 7.14
N PRO A 538 4.38 -6.75 8.34
CA PRO A 538 2.95 -6.82 8.65
C PRO A 538 2.11 -5.80 7.87
N ILE A 539 2.74 -4.75 7.31
CA ILE A 539 2.04 -3.68 6.59
C ILE A 539 1.98 -4.03 5.10
N GLY A 540 0.77 -4.17 4.56
CA GLY A 540 0.55 -4.41 3.14
C GLY A 540 0.96 -3.21 2.28
N GLY A 541 1.23 -3.47 1.00
CA GLY A 541 1.39 -2.42 -0.01
C GLY A 541 0.40 -2.64 -1.15
N GLN A 542 0.59 -1.90 -2.23
CA GLN A 542 -0.29 -2.01 -3.39
C GLN A 542 0.44 -1.82 -4.72
N VAL A 543 -0.17 -2.38 -5.76
CA VAL A 543 0.03 -2.02 -7.16
C VAL A 543 -1.10 -1.11 -7.56
N GLU A 544 -0.78 0.11 -8.00
CA GLU A 544 -1.74 1.06 -8.57
C GLU A 544 -1.46 1.20 -10.05
N THR A 545 -2.49 1.11 -10.87
CA THR A 545 -2.45 1.50 -12.27
C THR A 545 -3.43 2.64 -12.45
N LEU A 546 -2.94 3.88 -12.33
CA LEU A 546 -3.76 5.08 -12.48
C LEU A 546 -4.25 5.22 -13.92
N ALA A 547 -3.29 5.09 -14.84
CA ALA A 547 -3.47 5.07 -16.28
C ALA A 547 -2.48 4.05 -16.85
N GLY A 548 -2.75 3.49 -18.02
CA GLY A 548 -1.85 2.53 -18.67
C GLY A 548 -2.31 1.09 -18.53
N THR A 549 -1.42 0.14 -18.81
CA THR A 549 -1.84 -1.22 -19.14
C THR A 549 -1.22 -2.27 -18.23
N ILE A 550 -2.06 -3.19 -17.74
CA ILE A 550 -1.64 -4.48 -17.17
C ILE A 550 -1.96 -5.58 -18.19
N ALA A 551 -0.95 -6.35 -18.59
CA ALA A 551 -1.10 -7.42 -19.59
C ALA A 551 -0.28 -8.65 -19.17
N PRO A 552 -0.91 -9.64 -18.49
CA PRO A 552 -0.22 -10.86 -18.08
C PRO A 552 0.42 -11.58 -19.26
N GLY A 553 1.53 -12.27 -18.98
CA GLY A 553 2.24 -13.09 -19.94
C GLY A 553 2.94 -12.33 -21.08
N LEU A 554 3.60 -13.11 -21.94
CA LEU A 554 4.21 -12.67 -23.21
C LEU A 554 3.57 -13.46 -24.35
N GLY A 555 2.24 -13.37 -24.41
CA GLY A 555 1.36 -14.49 -24.73
C GLY A 555 0.49 -14.77 -23.49
N VAL A 556 -0.16 -15.94 -23.43
CA VAL A 556 -0.88 -16.36 -22.21
C VAL A 556 0.06 -16.58 -21.01
N GLY A 557 -0.32 -16.14 -19.82
CA GLY A 557 0.47 -16.32 -18.59
C GLY A 557 -0.22 -15.87 -17.30
N THR A 558 0.50 -16.00 -16.19
CA THR A 558 0.04 -15.55 -14.86
C THR A 558 0.86 -14.38 -14.33
N LEU A 559 0.19 -13.31 -13.93
CA LEU A 559 0.77 -12.23 -13.13
C LEU A 559 0.26 -12.35 -11.69
N SER A 560 1.16 -12.64 -10.74
CA SER A 560 0.82 -12.70 -9.31
C SER A 560 1.12 -11.38 -8.61
N ILE A 561 0.20 -10.88 -7.79
CA ILE A 561 0.35 -9.67 -6.98
C ILE A 561 0.13 -10.04 -5.52
N GLU A 562 1.15 -9.82 -4.67
CA GLU A 562 1.05 -9.91 -3.22
C GLU A 562 0.85 -8.50 -2.65
N GLY A 563 -0.37 -8.23 -2.17
CA GLY A 563 -0.86 -6.89 -1.81
C GLY A 563 -2.08 -6.48 -2.62
N ARG A 564 -2.54 -5.25 -2.43
CA ARG A 564 -3.73 -4.71 -3.11
C ARG A 564 -3.43 -4.41 -4.58
N LEU A 565 -4.43 -4.60 -5.45
CA LEU A 565 -4.43 -4.08 -6.82
C LEU A 565 -5.50 -3.00 -6.97
N SER A 566 -5.13 -1.84 -7.47
CA SER A 566 -6.04 -0.72 -7.69
C SER A 566 -5.92 -0.20 -9.12
N LEU A 567 -7.05 -0.08 -9.80
CA LEU A 567 -7.16 0.35 -11.19
C LEU A 567 -7.88 1.71 -11.23
N GLY A 568 -7.26 2.69 -11.89
CA GLY A 568 -7.87 3.98 -12.19
C GLY A 568 -8.79 3.94 -13.40
N GLU A 569 -9.50 5.04 -13.66
CA GLU A 569 -10.48 5.15 -14.76
C GLU A 569 -9.85 5.01 -16.16
N GLU A 570 -8.55 5.28 -16.29
CA GLU A 570 -7.78 5.16 -17.54
C GLU A 570 -6.91 3.89 -17.59
N ALA A 571 -7.08 2.96 -16.64
CA ALA A 571 -6.39 1.68 -16.63
C ALA A 571 -7.01 0.72 -17.66
N ILE A 572 -6.14 -0.07 -18.31
CA ILE A 572 -6.54 -1.12 -19.25
C ILE A 572 -5.96 -2.45 -18.76
N VAL A 573 -6.82 -3.46 -18.62
CA VAL A 573 -6.42 -4.85 -18.38
C VAL A 573 -6.57 -5.64 -19.68
N GLU A 574 -5.46 -6.09 -20.26
CA GLU A 574 -5.46 -6.94 -21.44
C GLU A 574 -5.40 -8.43 -21.02
N ILE A 575 -6.28 -9.25 -21.60
CA ILE A 575 -6.39 -10.68 -21.35
C ILE A 575 -6.44 -11.44 -22.69
N GLU A 576 -5.58 -12.44 -22.84
CA GLU A 576 -5.54 -13.35 -23.98
C GLU A 576 -6.18 -14.71 -23.64
N LEU A 577 -7.04 -15.24 -24.52
CA LEU A 577 -7.66 -16.56 -24.40
C LEU A 577 -7.22 -17.49 -25.54
N ALA A 578 -6.60 -18.62 -25.20
CA ALA A 578 -6.20 -19.71 -26.09
C ALA A 578 -6.83 -21.07 -25.71
N GLY A 579 -7.55 -21.13 -24.59
CA GLY A 579 -8.20 -22.31 -23.99
C GLY A 579 -8.70 -21.96 -22.58
N THR A 580 -9.18 -22.95 -21.82
CA THR A 580 -9.87 -22.71 -20.53
C THR A 580 -8.99 -22.89 -19.30
N GLN A 581 -7.75 -23.35 -19.46
CA GLN A 581 -6.82 -23.53 -18.34
C GLN A 581 -6.09 -22.22 -17.98
N ALA A 582 -6.41 -21.66 -16.81
CA ALA A 582 -5.79 -20.42 -16.32
C ALA A 582 -4.25 -20.48 -16.28
N GLY A 583 -3.62 -19.37 -16.65
CA GLY A 583 -2.17 -19.17 -16.66
C GLY A 583 -1.41 -19.90 -17.75
N SER A 584 -2.02 -20.87 -18.45
CA SER A 584 -1.34 -21.70 -19.46
C SER A 584 -2.07 -21.77 -20.79
N GLU A 585 -3.38 -21.55 -20.78
CA GLU A 585 -4.23 -21.42 -21.95
C GLU A 585 -5.00 -20.09 -21.95
N HIS A 586 -5.11 -19.38 -20.84
CA HIS A 586 -5.58 -17.99 -20.81
C HIS A 586 -4.85 -17.16 -19.75
N ASP A 587 -4.87 -15.85 -19.90
CA ASP A 587 -4.25 -14.94 -18.94
C ASP A 587 -4.96 -14.92 -17.60
N GLN A 588 -4.18 -14.87 -16.53
CA GLN A 588 -4.71 -14.72 -15.18
C GLN A 588 -3.92 -13.70 -14.37
N ILE A 589 -4.64 -12.81 -13.68
CA ILE A 589 -4.09 -11.97 -12.61
C ILE A 589 -4.49 -12.59 -11.27
N VAL A 590 -3.50 -12.96 -10.46
CA VAL A 590 -3.72 -13.55 -9.12
C VAL A 590 -3.39 -12.52 -8.06
N VAL A 591 -4.39 -11.93 -7.42
CA VAL A 591 -4.21 -10.94 -6.34
C VAL A 591 -4.38 -11.62 -4.98
N MET A 592 -3.31 -11.66 -4.19
CA MET A 592 -3.30 -12.08 -2.79
C MET A 592 -3.54 -10.85 -1.90
N GLY A 593 -4.75 -10.31 -2.01
CA GLY A 593 -5.19 -9.08 -1.36
C GLY A 593 -6.48 -8.54 -1.99
N PRO A 594 -6.95 -7.36 -1.58
CA PRO A 594 -8.14 -6.73 -2.15
C PRO A 594 -7.87 -6.14 -3.54
N THR A 595 -8.92 -6.03 -4.36
CA THR A 595 -8.90 -5.31 -5.64
C THR A 595 -9.85 -4.12 -5.62
N ALA A 596 -9.46 -2.99 -6.20
CA ALA A 596 -10.36 -1.91 -6.61
C ALA A 596 -10.37 -1.84 -8.15
N LEU A 597 -11.45 -2.32 -8.75
CA LEU A 597 -11.61 -2.40 -10.21
C LEU A 597 -12.28 -1.12 -10.75
N SER A 598 -11.71 -0.61 -11.84
CA SER A 598 -12.23 0.49 -12.64
C SER A 598 -11.67 0.35 -14.06
N GLY A 599 -11.84 1.37 -14.90
CA GLY A 599 -11.24 1.43 -16.22
C GLY A 599 -11.81 0.38 -17.19
N GLU A 600 -10.92 -0.17 -18.02
CA GLU A 600 -11.26 -1.04 -19.13
C GLU A 600 -10.68 -2.46 -18.97
N ILE A 601 -11.45 -3.47 -19.35
CA ILE A 601 -10.94 -4.81 -19.64
C ILE A 601 -11.07 -5.10 -21.15
N GLU A 602 -9.96 -5.50 -21.77
CA GLU A 602 -9.88 -5.94 -23.16
C GLU A 602 -9.53 -7.43 -23.20
N VAL A 603 -10.43 -8.23 -23.77
CA VAL A 603 -10.24 -9.67 -23.93
C VAL A 603 -10.08 -9.99 -25.41
N SER A 604 -9.05 -10.77 -25.74
CA SER A 604 -8.76 -11.20 -27.11
C SER A 604 -8.66 -12.71 -27.23
N LEU A 605 -9.11 -13.26 -28.37
CA LEU A 605 -8.88 -14.67 -28.71
C LEU A 605 -7.56 -14.77 -29.46
N VAL A 606 -6.65 -15.61 -28.96
CA VAL A 606 -5.34 -15.84 -29.59
C VAL A 606 -5.21 -17.26 -30.13
N GLY A 607 -4.34 -17.43 -31.12
CA GLY A 607 -4.14 -18.71 -31.80
C GLY A 607 -5.33 -19.12 -32.68
N VAL A 608 -5.84 -20.33 -32.49
CA VAL A 608 -6.98 -20.91 -33.23
C VAL A 608 -8.13 -21.30 -32.29
N TYR A 609 -8.19 -20.69 -31.11
CA TYR A 609 -9.18 -21.02 -30.11
C TYR A 609 -10.57 -20.52 -30.52
N GLU A 610 -11.54 -21.45 -30.50
CA GLU A 610 -12.96 -21.17 -30.73
C GLU A 610 -13.69 -21.52 -29.44
N PRO A 611 -14.06 -20.53 -28.59
CA PRO A 611 -14.82 -20.76 -27.38
C PRO A 611 -16.10 -21.58 -27.62
N THR A 612 -16.44 -22.45 -26.69
CA THR A 612 -17.68 -23.23 -26.70
C THR A 612 -18.63 -22.76 -25.62
N VAL A 613 -19.93 -22.87 -25.87
CA VAL A 613 -20.95 -22.46 -24.89
C VAL A 613 -20.79 -23.26 -23.60
N GLY A 614 -20.68 -22.54 -22.48
CA GLY A 614 -20.39 -23.06 -21.15
C GLY A 614 -18.91 -23.09 -20.77
N ASP A 615 -18.00 -22.66 -21.65
CA ASP A 615 -16.61 -22.41 -21.25
C ASP A 615 -16.55 -21.22 -20.29
N THR A 616 -15.72 -21.36 -19.25
CA THR A 616 -15.49 -20.34 -18.23
C THR A 616 -14.01 -20.02 -18.12
N PHE A 617 -13.69 -18.75 -17.84
CA PHE A 617 -12.33 -18.23 -17.71
C PHE A 617 -12.24 -17.40 -16.44
N GLU A 618 -11.50 -17.88 -15.45
CA GLU A 618 -11.18 -17.11 -14.25
C GLU A 618 -10.05 -16.13 -14.58
N LEU A 619 -10.38 -14.85 -14.72
CA LEU A 619 -9.48 -13.82 -15.24
C LEU A 619 -8.68 -13.15 -14.13
N ILE A 620 -9.34 -12.83 -13.02
CA ILE A 620 -8.74 -12.17 -11.86
C ILE A 620 -9.22 -12.88 -10.60
N THR A 621 -8.31 -13.26 -9.70
CA THR A 621 -8.66 -13.75 -8.35
C THR A 621 -8.31 -12.70 -7.30
N HIS A 622 -9.10 -12.58 -6.23
CA HIS A 622 -8.91 -11.58 -5.16
C HIS A 622 -9.54 -12.03 -3.83
N GLU A 623 -9.08 -11.46 -2.71
CA GLU A 623 -9.68 -11.73 -1.39
C GLU A 623 -11.01 -10.99 -1.21
N ASN A 624 -11.06 -9.72 -1.65
CA ASN A 624 -12.24 -8.88 -1.64
C ASN A 624 -12.24 -7.99 -2.89
N ARG A 625 -13.44 -7.68 -3.41
CA ARG A 625 -13.62 -6.82 -4.58
C ARG A 625 -14.30 -5.50 -4.21
N GLY A 626 -13.65 -4.40 -4.53
CA GLY A 626 -14.25 -3.09 -4.75
C GLY A 626 -14.38 -2.79 -6.24
N GLY A 627 -15.46 -2.13 -6.64
CA GLY A 627 -15.67 -1.69 -8.03
C GLY A 627 -15.93 -2.82 -9.05
N GLU A 628 -16.06 -2.41 -10.31
CA GLU A 628 -16.26 -3.20 -11.53
C GLU A 628 -15.61 -2.46 -12.72
N PHE A 629 -15.33 -3.14 -13.83
CA PHE A 629 -14.84 -2.45 -15.03
C PHE A 629 -15.92 -1.54 -15.61
N THR A 630 -15.54 -0.31 -15.94
CA THR A 630 -16.42 0.68 -16.57
C THR A 630 -16.62 0.39 -18.06
N THR A 631 -15.56 -0.08 -18.72
CA THR A 631 -15.55 -0.44 -20.14
C THR A 631 -15.19 -1.91 -20.30
N ILE A 632 -15.96 -2.64 -21.10
CA ILE A 632 -15.77 -4.08 -21.32
C ILE A 632 -15.69 -4.32 -22.83
N ASN A 633 -14.49 -4.68 -23.30
CA ASN A 633 -14.21 -4.96 -24.71
C ASN A 633 -13.94 -6.46 -24.89
N LEU A 634 -14.91 -7.17 -25.46
CA LEU A 634 -14.88 -8.63 -25.60
C LEU A 634 -14.88 -9.08 -27.07
N PRO A 635 -14.39 -10.29 -27.38
CA PRO A 635 -14.39 -10.81 -28.74
C PRO A 635 -15.80 -10.94 -29.32
N THR A 636 -16.02 -10.44 -30.53
CA THR A 636 -17.31 -10.60 -31.23
C THR A 636 -17.59 -12.06 -31.63
N GLY A 637 -18.86 -12.40 -31.88
CA GLY A 637 -19.26 -13.75 -32.32
C GLY A 637 -19.69 -14.68 -31.18
N TYR A 638 -19.69 -14.20 -29.94
CA TYR A 638 -20.17 -14.90 -28.76
C TYR A 638 -21.05 -13.97 -27.93
N VAL A 639 -21.95 -14.58 -27.15
CA VAL A 639 -22.65 -13.90 -26.06
C VAL A 639 -21.87 -14.22 -24.80
N TRP A 640 -21.29 -13.20 -24.19
CA TRP A 640 -20.47 -13.31 -22.99
C TRP A 640 -21.23 -12.85 -21.75
N ASP A 641 -20.91 -13.44 -20.61
CA ASP A 641 -21.25 -12.91 -19.30
C ASP A 641 -19.97 -12.68 -18.50
N LEU A 642 -19.83 -11.51 -17.89
CA LEU A 642 -18.68 -11.17 -17.05
C LEU A 642 -19.17 -11.10 -15.60
N ASP A 643 -18.98 -12.20 -14.89
CA ASP A 643 -19.41 -12.39 -13.53
C ASP A 643 -18.37 -11.88 -12.54
N TYR A 644 -18.79 -10.93 -11.71
CA TYR A 644 -17.99 -10.43 -10.61
C TYR A 644 -18.36 -11.16 -9.31
N ASN A 645 -17.69 -12.28 -9.04
CA ASN A 645 -17.86 -13.06 -7.81
C ASN A 645 -17.12 -12.42 -6.62
N SER A 646 -17.33 -12.96 -5.42
CA SER A 646 -16.64 -12.49 -4.21
C SER A 646 -15.14 -12.74 -4.23
N GLU A 647 -14.70 -13.80 -4.91
CA GLU A 647 -13.30 -14.25 -4.94
C GLU A 647 -12.65 -14.16 -6.33
N ALA A 648 -13.44 -13.87 -7.38
CA ALA A 648 -12.91 -13.78 -8.75
C ALA A 648 -13.78 -12.98 -9.72
N VAL A 649 -13.16 -12.51 -10.79
CA VAL A 649 -13.82 -12.07 -12.04
C VAL A 649 -13.77 -13.23 -13.03
N VAL A 650 -14.94 -13.71 -13.47
CA VAL A 650 -15.08 -14.89 -14.34
C VAL A 650 -15.82 -14.50 -15.61
N LEU A 651 -15.26 -14.84 -16.76
CA LEU A 651 -15.92 -14.68 -18.05
C LEU A 651 -16.54 -16.02 -18.48
N GLU A 652 -17.81 -16.05 -18.87
CA GLU A 652 -18.51 -17.25 -19.35
C GLU A 652 -19.04 -17.04 -20.78
N VAL A 653 -18.93 -18.09 -21.60
CA VAL A 653 -19.58 -18.16 -22.93
C VAL A 653 -21.04 -18.61 -22.76
N MET A 654 -21.98 -17.67 -22.77
CA MET A 654 -23.42 -17.98 -22.63
C MET A 654 -24.07 -18.47 -23.93
N GLY A 655 -23.46 -18.15 -25.08
CA GLY A 655 -24.02 -18.47 -26.37
C GLY A 655 -23.07 -18.14 -27.52
N LEU A 656 -23.43 -18.63 -28.71
CA LEU A 656 -22.86 -18.09 -29.95
C LEU A 656 -23.59 -16.79 -30.27
N GLY A 657 -22.85 -15.77 -30.70
CA GLY A 657 -23.38 -14.52 -31.21
C GLY A 657 -23.19 -14.42 -32.72
N LEU A 658 -23.84 -13.45 -33.37
CA LEU A 658 -23.53 -13.08 -34.74
C LEU A 658 -22.90 -11.71 -34.77
N THR A 659 -21.79 -11.58 -35.49
CA THR A 659 -21.20 -10.27 -35.73
C THR A 659 -22.22 -9.37 -36.44
N GLY A 660 -22.58 -8.24 -35.81
CA GLY A 660 -23.59 -7.30 -36.33
C GLY A 660 -25.02 -7.51 -35.81
N ASP A 661 -25.29 -8.54 -35.00
CA ASP A 661 -26.55 -8.75 -34.27
C ASP A 661 -26.46 -7.96 -32.97
N PHE A 662 -26.80 -6.67 -33.06
CA PHE A 662 -26.62 -5.71 -31.98
C PHE A 662 -27.74 -5.77 -30.93
N ASN A 663 -28.87 -6.39 -31.25
CA ASN A 663 -29.94 -6.63 -30.28
C ASN A 663 -29.89 -8.03 -29.64
N ASN A 664 -28.94 -8.87 -30.05
CA ASN A 664 -28.71 -10.25 -29.60
C ASN A 664 -29.95 -11.15 -29.77
N ASP A 665 -30.76 -10.95 -30.81
CA ASP A 665 -31.95 -11.77 -31.07
C ASP A 665 -31.68 -13.03 -31.91
N GLY A 666 -30.41 -13.22 -32.31
CA GLY A 666 -29.94 -14.34 -33.10
C GLY A 666 -30.06 -14.13 -34.60
N ALA A 667 -30.37 -12.90 -35.04
CA ALA A 667 -30.40 -12.49 -36.44
C ALA A 667 -29.72 -11.14 -36.65
N VAL A 668 -29.03 -10.96 -37.77
CA VAL A 668 -28.51 -9.64 -38.20
C VAL A 668 -29.50 -9.03 -39.18
N ASP A 669 -30.38 -8.14 -38.72
CA ASP A 669 -31.43 -7.55 -39.52
C ASP A 669 -31.62 -6.03 -39.29
N ALA A 670 -32.75 -5.48 -39.72
CA ALA A 670 -33.00 -4.05 -39.64
C ALA A 670 -33.20 -3.53 -38.21
N ALA A 671 -33.52 -4.40 -37.25
CA ALA A 671 -33.62 -4.06 -35.83
C ALA A 671 -32.24 -3.71 -35.26
N ASP A 672 -31.19 -4.44 -35.65
CA ASP A 672 -29.81 -4.15 -35.21
C ASP A 672 -29.33 -2.79 -35.68
N TYR A 673 -29.69 -2.40 -36.91
CA TYR A 673 -29.38 -1.07 -37.41
C TYR A 673 -29.94 0.03 -36.52
N THR A 674 -31.11 -0.17 -35.92
CA THR A 674 -31.69 0.81 -34.99
C THR A 674 -30.91 0.87 -33.68
N VAL A 675 -30.48 -0.27 -33.14
CA VAL A 675 -29.60 -0.32 -31.95
C VAL A 675 -28.27 0.37 -32.21
N TRP A 676 -27.61 0.06 -33.33
CA TRP A 676 -26.38 0.73 -33.74
C TRP A 676 -26.57 2.24 -33.88
N ARG A 677 -27.64 2.66 -34.56
CA ARG A 677 -27.88 4.08 -34.83
C ARG A 677 -28.14 4.87 -33.54
N ASP A 678 -28.87 4.27 -32.59
CA ASP A 678 -29.18 4.89 -31.31
C ASP A 678 -27.95 4.95 -30.38
N GLY A 679 -27.00 4.01 -30.53
CA GLY A 679 -25.73 3.98 -29.79
C GLY A 679 -24.53 4.62 -30.50
N LEU A 680 -24.70 5.21 -31.69
CA LEU A 680 -23.60 5.74 -32.51
C LEU A 680 -22.88 6.91 -31.83
N GLY A 681 -21.56 6.76 -31.64
CA GLY A 681 -20.69 7.72 -30.95
C GLY A 681 -20.65 7.55 -29.42
N VAL A 682 -21.28 6.48 -28.90
CA VAL A 682 -21.21 6.08 -27.49
C VAL A 682 -20.80 4.61 -27.40
N THR A 683 -21.65 3.70 -27.90
CA THR A 683 -21.43 2.24 -27.87
C THR A 683 -20.89 1.71 -29.19
N PHE A 684 -21.19 2.39 -30.30
CA PHE A 684 -20.79 1.94 -31.64
C PHE A 684 -20.15 3.06 -32.44
N ASP A 685 -19.34 2.69 -33.44
CA ASP A 685 -18.72 3.60 -34.38
C ASP A 685 -19.11 3.32 -35.85
N ASP A 686 -18.45 4.01 -36.79
CA ASP A 686 -18.72 3.84 -38.23
C ASP A 686 -18.23 2.49 -38.78
N THR A 687 -17.30 1.81 -38.11
CA THR A 687 -16.80 0.48 -38.49
C THR A 687 -17.81 -0.62 -38.14
N ASP A 688 -18.56 -0.46 -37.05
CA ASP A 688 -19.65 -1.37 -36.68
C ASP A 688 -20.77 -1.41 -37.73
N TYR A 689 -21.05 -0.28 -38.38
CA TYR A 689 -21.98 -0.25 -39.51
C TYR A 689 -21.52 -1.15 -40.67
N VAL A 690 -20.20 -1.19 -40.92
CA VAL A 690 -19.63 -2.06 -41.95
C VAL A 690 -19.80 -3.52 -41.54
N LEU A 691 -19.62 -3.85 -40.26
CA LEU A 691 -19.83 -5.19 -39.71
C LEU A 691 -21.29 -5.63 -39.88
N TRP A 692 -22.25 -4.84 -39.41
CA TRP A 692 -23.69 -5.11 -39.61
C TRP A 692 -24.04 -5.29 -41.08
N LYS A 693 -23.59 -4.36 -41.94
CA LYS A 693 -23.89 -4.42 -43.37
C LYS A 693 -23.30 -5.67 -44.03
N SER A 694 -22.12 -6.10 -43.62
CA SER A 694 -21.46 -7.30 -44.16
C SER A 694 -22.13 -8.60 -43.71
N ASN A 695 -22.79 -8.59 -42.55
CA ASN A 695 -23.46 -9.75 -41.98
C ASN A 695 -24.99 -9.72 -42.11
N TYR A 696 -25.58 -8.67 -42.69
CA TYR A 696 -27.03 -8.54 -42.84
C TYR A 696 -27.68 -9.77 -43.48
N GLY A 697 -28.63 -10.37 -42.76
CA GLY A 697 -29.32 -11.62 -43.10
C GLY A 697 -28.69 -12.87 -42.48
N ALA A 698 -27.59 -12.76 -41.72
CA ALA A 698 -27.06 -13.86 -40.93
C ALA A 698 -28.05 -14.26 -39.82
N THR A 699 -28.16 -15.55 -39.54
CA THR A 699 -29.05 -16.09 -38.49
C THR A 699 -28.37 -17.27 -37.81
N LEU A 700 -28.51 -17.38 -36.48
CA LEU A 700 -28.04 -18.55 -35.73
C LEU A 700 -29.00 -19.69 -36.01
N THR A 701 -28.48 -20.83 -36.47
CA THR A 701 -29.32 -22.03 -36.59
C THR A 701 -29.61 -22.56 -35.19
N SER A 702 -30.88 -22.51 -34.76
CA SER A 702 -31.29 -23.17 -33.51
C SER A 702 -30.83 -24.64 -33.51
N PRO A 703 -30.22 -25.14 -32.42
CA PRO A 703 -29.90 -26.55 -32.32
C PRO A 703 -31.19 -27.35 -32.47
N ALA A 704 -31.21 -28.30 -33.43
CA ALA A 704 -32.33 -29.19 -33.60
C ALA A 704 -32.48 -30.02 -32.33
N VAL A 705 -33.47 -29.71 -31.50
CA VAL A 705 -33.85 -30.55 -30.36
C VAL A 705 -34.22 -31.92 -30.94
N SER A 706 -33.38 -32.93 -30.73
CA SER A 706 -33.74 -34.30 -31.03
C SER A 706 -34.90 -34.67 -30.13
N VAL A 707 -36.12 -34.56 -30.65
CA VAL A 707 -37.33 -35.07 -29.98
C VAL A 707 -37.10 -36.56 -29.75
N PRO A 708 -37.12 -37.06 -28.50
CA PRO A 708 -37.06 -38.49 -28.26
C PRO A 708 -38.23 -39.13 -29.01
N GLU A 709 -37.94 -39.99 -29.99
CA GLU A 709 -39.00 -40.71 -30.69
C GLU A 709 -39.84 -41.44 -29.63
N PRO A 710 -41.18 -41.25 -29.60
CA PRO A 710 -42.02 -42.02 -28.71
C PRO A 710 -41.79 -43.48 -29.05
N SER A 711 -41.39 -44.27 -28.05
CA SER A 711 -41.10 -45.70 -28.11
C SER A 711 -42.15 -46.47 -28.92
N THR A 712 -41.98 -46.53 -30.24
CA THR A 712 -42.82 -47.26 -31.20
C THR A 712 -42.69 -48.77 -30.99
N LEU A 713 -41.63 -49.21 -30.31
CA LEU A 713 -41.46 -50.57 -29.81
C LEU A 713 -42.44 -50.95 -28.69
N LEU A 714 -42.90 -49.99 -27.87
CA LEU A 714 -43.90 -50.24 -26.83
C LEU A 714 -45.29 -50.44 -27.42
N LEU A 715 -45.64 -49.75 -28.53
CA LEU A 715 -46.91 -49.96 -29.22
C LEU A 715 -46.96 -51.30 -30.00
N MET A 716 -45.83 -51.79 -30.52
CA MET A 716 -45.77 -53.12 -31.14
C MET A 716 -45.81 -54.27 -30.11
N ALA A 717 -45.38 -54.05 -28.87
CA ALA A 717 -45.48 -55.04 -27.80
C ALA A 717 -46.94 -55.28 -27.32
N PHE A 718 -47.81 -54.26 -27.37
CA PHE A 718 -49.23 -54.41 -27.00
C PHE A 718 -50.12 -55.00 -28.11
N LEU A 719 -49.70 -54.92 -29.39
CA LEU A 719 -50.41 -55.57 -30.50
C LEU A 719 -50.04 -57.07 -30.66
N GLY A 720 -48.92 -57.53 -30.08
CA GLY A 720 -48.49 -58.93 -30.14
C GLY A 720 -49.11 -59.88 -29.10
N LEU A 721 -49.75 -59.36 -28.04
CA LEU A 721 -50.27 -60.16 -26.92
C LEU A 721 -51.76 -60.55 -27.02
N SER A 722 -52.47 -60.17 -28.09
CA SER A 722 -53.90 -60.47 -28.27
C SER A 722 -54.23 -61.63 -29.22
N VAL A 723 -53.23 -62.36 -29.74
CA VAL A 723 -53.45 -63.56 -30.56
C VAL A 723 -52.64 -64.76 -30.05
N SER A 724 -53.08 -65.34 -28.92
CA SER A 724 -52.99 -66.79 -28.69
C SER A 724 -53.75 -67.21 -27.44
N ARG A 725 -55.01 -67.68 -27.61
CA ARG A 725 -55.60 -68.77 -26.81
C ARG A 725 -56.96 -69.17 -27.37
N VAL A 726 -56.97 -70.16 -28.26
CA VAL A 726 -58.10 -71.10 -28.42
C VAL A 726 -57.55 -72.49 -28.75
N ARG A 727 -57.99 -73.47 -27.96
CA ARG A 727 -58.05 -74.95 -28.14
C ARG A 727 -57.00 -75.80 -27.42
N GLY A 728 -57.52 -76.65 -26.53
CA GLY A 728 -56.83 -77.71 -25.80
C GLY A 728 -57.43 -77.89 -24.43
#